data_AF-A0A7G5XHD4-F1
#
_entry.id   AF-A0A7G5XHD4-F1
#
_cell.length_a   1.000
_cell.length_b   1.000
_cell.length_c   1.000
_cell.angle_alpha   90.00
_cell.angle_beta   90.00
_cell.angle_gamma   90.00
#
_symmetry.space_group_name_H-M   'P 1'
#
loop_
_entity.id
_entity.type
_entity.pdbx_description
1 polymer ?
#
loop_
_entity_poly.entity_id
_entity_poly.type
_entity_poly.pdbx_seq_one_letter_code
_entity_poly.pdbx_strand_id
1 'polypeptide(L)'
;MRKFLLAYVFLCFAVNAGYAQLLSTDVAFPADASTIVITMDATKGNKGLQGFTGSVYLHTGLITSASGSQTDWKYTKGSWGTANAPVATRPDPVNKPNTWQFTINNIRTYYGVAAGEQILYITILFRNEAGTLVQRNIDGSDMYIKVYPANEFAVKFTSPAMQPTYVPTAEPLTAGTPPFTVPVTAVSSKNANLTLRFNSAQIATATAAQIINGSANVTTTCEQQITLEANDNGTIKRDTFNFFVPQASNPTGARPAGRKDGITFEDNNTKAVFILYAPLKTKVSLIGDFNNWTQTCSGQMKKDGDYFWTEVTGLTAGTQYRFQYVVDDAIRIADPYSELVLDPNNDQYIQSSTYPNMPAYPAGKTTGGIVGVITQGEAAYNWTSSGSYVRPDKRDLMVYELLVRDFVATHSWQTLKDTLNYIKNLGFNAVQLMPINEFDGNESWGYNPMYFFAPDKYYGSKNALKAFIDQAHSLGIAVIQDIAFNHATGQSPLAAMWWNAGANQTAANNPYFYETAQHPFNVFHDFNHNVEPTKYHVSRFIRHWLTEYRIDGFRWDLSKGFTNNFTSDVNSWNQYNQARINTWQRYYDSMQVVSPGSYCILEHLGNDDEEAELAKRGMMLWGIMHYNFAQNTQGLSTGTDINRAFWKNRSFWSDVSLNDKPHLITYAESHDEQRIMYDNINSGNTSNGAHNVRDTTVGLFRTEAMAAVLMGLPGPKMIWQFGEVGYDFSINRCPDGSISNDCRLANKPIRWDYYQQVRRKRLFETYSAMAKLRNLYKNTFRTPNLALGTNLGINLIKTIVVDHTDLKYVVVANFDVVQQTPTVTFPANGTFYDYTNGGTITVSGNQQAVTLAPGQFKIYLNQNVSGGVVTNVRDIIASNTDFRLSIYPNPVQQSAIVKYELPKSGKVSVQLINIQGQVIASKNMGFQLKGYQVFEMDRNSFAGMPLTAGHYVLQVRVDNLVRYEKVMVQQ
;
A
#
# COMPACT_ATOMS: atom_id res chain seq x y z
N MET A 1 72.04 -42.02 40.21
CA MET A 1 71.97 -40.54 40.22
C MET A 1 71.62 -40.04 38.82
N ARG A 2 70.34 -39.69 38.61
CA ARG A 2 69.73 -38.90 37.51
C ARG A 2 68.28 -39.34 37.38
N LYS A 3 67.37 -38.57 38.00
CA LYS A 3 65.92 -38.47 37.78
C LYS A 3 65.31 -37.79 39.02
N PHE A 4 65.51 -36.47 39.14
CA PHE A 4 64.93 -35.65 40.22
C PHE A 4 64.63 -34.21 39.75
N LEU A 5 64.14 -34.04 38.52
CA LEU A 5 63.79 -32.71 37.97
C LEU A 5 62.65 -32.83 36.95
N LEU A 6 61.48 -33.32 37.38
CA LEU A 6 60.27 -33.32 36.53
C LEU A 6 58.96 -33.40 37.35
N ALA A 7 58.94 -32.84 38.55
CA ALA A 7 57.77 -32.87 39.44
C ALA A 7 57.28 -31.48 39.92
N TYR A 8 57.73 -30.37 39.32
CA TYR A 8 57.42 -29.02 39.83
C TYR A 8 56.98 -27.98 38.77
N VAL A 9 56.44 -28.41 37.62
CA VAL A 9 55.92 -27.49 36.57
C VAL A 9 54.50 -27.87 36.08
N PHE A 10 53.77 -28.76 36.76
CA PHE A 10 52.40 -29.14 36.38
C PHE A 10 51.30 -28.53 37.28
N LEU A 11 51.57 -27.35 37.87
CA LEU A 11 50.54 -26.49 38.46
C LEU A 11 50.61 -25.13 37.78
N CYS A 12 49.44 -24.64 37.34
CA CYS A 12 49.21 -23.39 36.59
C CYS A 12 49.41 -23.51 35.08
N PHE A 13 48.42 -24.05 34.37
CA PHE A 13 47.85 -23.50 33.11
C PHE A 13 46.69 -24.41 32.69
N ALA A 14 45.62 -24.44 33.49
CA ALA A 14 44.32 -24.79 32.96
C ALA A 14 43.84 -23.58 32.16
N VAL A 15 44.16 -23.57 30.87
CA VAL A 15 43.60 -22.61 29.93
C VAL A 15 42.09 -22.89 29.90
N ASN A 16 41.32 -22.03 30.57
CA ASN A 16 39.89 -21.93 30.34
C ASN A 16 39.70 -21.70 28.83
N ALA A 17 39.24 -22.72 28.10
CA ALA A 17 38.63 -22.51 26.80
C ALA A 17 37.34 -21.71 27.07
N GLY A 18 37.48 -20.40 27.19
CA GLY A 18 36.37 -19.49 27.45
C GLY A 18 35.40 -19.59 26.28
N TYR A 19 34.17 -20.01 26.55
CA TYR A 19 33.08 -19.86 25.60
C TYR A 19 32.98 -18.37 25.22
N ALA A 20 33.11 -18.08 23.93
CA ALA A 20 32.96 -16.71 23.43
C ALA A 20 31.51 -16.24 23.67
N GLN A 21 31.37 -15.07 24.31
CA GLN A 21 30.09 -14.41 24.61
C GLN A 21 29.96 -13.14 23.75
N LEU A 22 28.74 -12.74 23.41
CA LEU A 22 28.51 -11.46 22.71
C LEU A 22 29.16 -10.27 23.43
N LEU A 23 29.02 -10.20 24.75
CA LEU A 23 29.61 -9.17 25.58
C LEU A 23 30.12 -9.80 26.88
N SER A 24 31.37 -9.53 27.25
CA SER A 24 31.98 -10.04 28.47
C SER A 24 32.83 -8.97 29.16
N THR A 25 33.01 -9.12 30.47
CA THR A 25 33.87 -8.26 31.29
C THR A 25 34.91 -9.09 32.02
N ASP A 26 36.09 -8.53 32.23
CA ASP A 26 37.16 -9.12 33.04
C ASP A 26 36.79 -9.22 34.53
N VAL A 27 35.93 -8.31 35.01
CA VAL A 27 35.36 -8.34 36.36
C VAL A 27 33.94 -8.92 36.32
N ALA A 28 33.68 -9.98 37.10
CA ALA A 28 32.38 -10.65 37.13
C ALA A 28 31.27 -9.79 37.79
N PHE A 29 31.60 -9.03 38.83
CA PHE A 29 30.68 -8.18 39.59
C PHE A 29 31.23 -6.76 39.66
N PRO A 30 31.20 -5.99 38.56
CA PRO A 30 31.76 -4.65 38.54
C PRO A 30 30.94 -3.73 39.44
N ALA A 31 31.62 -2.99 40.31
CA ALA A 31 31.04 -1.92 41.12
C ALA A 31 31.29 -0.56 40.47
N ASP A 32 30.62 0.49 40.92
CA ASP A 32 30.69 1.81 40.31
C ASP A 32 32.11 2.44 40.30
N ALA A 33 32.98 2.05 41.23
CA ALA A 33 34.39 2.45 41.25
C ALA A 33 35.33 1.52 40.45
N SER A 34 34.83 0.41 39.89
CA SER A 34 35.65 -0.58 39.21
C SER A 34 36.28 -0.04 37.92
N THR A 35 37.50 -0.49 37.64
CA THR A 35 38.04 -0.51 36.28
C THR A 35 37.57 -1.79 35.60
N ILE A 36 37.05 -1.67 34.38
CA ILE A 36 36.53 -2.81 33.61
C ILE A 36 37.07 -2.80 32.19
N VAL A 37 37.36 -3.99 31.66
CA VAL A 37 37.63 -4.25 30.25
C VAL A 37 36.42 -4.97 29.67
N ILE A 38 35.74 -4.30 28.76
CA ILE A 38 34.56 -4.82 28.05
C ILE A 38 35.05 -5.42 26.73
N THR A 39 34.71 -6.68 26.47
CA THR A 39 35.02 -7.38 25.21
C THR A 39 33.73 -7.74 24.48
N MET A 40 33.62 -7.36 23.22
CA MET A 40 32.52 -7.71 22.31
C MET A 40 33.00 -8.65 21.20
N ASP A 41 32.24 -9.71 20.92
CA ASP A 41 32.47 -10.63 19.81
C ASP A 41 31.33 -10.53 18.77
N ALA A 42 31.62 -9.99 17.60
CA ALA A 42 30.62 -9.77 16.55
C ALA A 42 30.22 -11.04 15.80
N THR A 43 30.83 -12.20 16.11
CA THR A 43 30.31 -13.49 15.62
C THR A 43 29.03 -13.92 16.34
N LYS A 44 28.72 -13.28 17.47
CA LYS A 44 27.51 -13.48 18.28
C LYS A 44 26.48 -12.37 18.04
N GLY A 45 25.35 -12.43 18.75
CA GLY A 45 24.30 -11.40 18.66
C GLY A 45 23.65 -11.33 17.28
N ASN A 46 23.26 -10.12 16.86
CA ASN A 46 22.70 -9.86 15.52
C ASN A 46 23.74 -9.90 14.39
N LYS A 47 25.02 -10.15 14.71
CA LYS A 47 26.15 -10.17 13.75
C LYS A 47 26.33 -8.88 12.94
N GLY A 48 25.83 -7.74 13.44
CA GLY A 48 25.82 -6.48 12.69
C GLY A 48 27.21 -5.93 12.34
N LEU A 49 28.26 -6.35 13.06
CA LEU A 49 29.65 -5.99 12.76
C LEU A 49 30.50 -7.19 12.31
N GLN A 50 29.90 -8.34 12.01
CA GLN A 50 30.66 -9.52 11.59
C GLN A 50 31.40 -9.24 10.27
N GLY A 51 32.71 -9.49 10.26
CA GLY A 51 33.58 -9.24 9.11
C GLY A 51 33.94 -7.77 8.89
N PHE A 52 33.49 -6.84 9.74
CA PHE A 52 33.79 -5.42 9.58
C PHE A 52 35.27 -5.13 9.90
N THR A 53 35.95 -4.41 9.00
CA THR A 53 37.39 -4.12 9.11
C THR A 53 37.70 -2.67 9.51
N GLY A 54 36.71 -1.77 9.50
CA GLY A 54 36.87 -0.36 9.86
C GLY A 54 36.94 -0.09 11.36
N SER A 55 37.07 1.19 11.71
CA SER A 55 36.99 1.69 13.08
C SER A 55 35.61 1.46 13.67
N VAL A 56 35.57 0.91 14.89
CA VAL A 56 34.32 0.67 15.62
C VAL A 56 34.20 1.69 16.74
N TYR A 57 33.10 2.42 16.73
CA TYR A 57 32.75 3.45 17.70
C TYR A 57 31.74 2.90 18.70
N LEU A 58 31.76 3.45 19.90
CA LEU A 58 30.80 3.11 20.93
C LEU A 58 29.75 4.21 21.07
N HIS A 59 28.49 3.81 21.23
CA HIS A 59 27.49 4.63 21.89
C HIS A 59 27.20 3.97 23.24
N THR A 60 27.54 4.65 24.34
CA THR A 60 27.51 4.04 25.67
C THR A 60 26.92 5.01 26.69
N GLY A 61 26.11 4.52 27.61
CA GLY A 61 25.44 5.31 28.64
C GLY A 61 25.19 4.49 29.88
N LEU A 62 24.27 4.97 30.73
CA LEU A 62 23.90 4.30 31.97
C LEU A 62 22.38 4.19 32.12
N ILE A 63 21.92 3.11 32.73
CA ILE A 63 20.65 3.10 33.46
C ILE A 63 20.96 3.33 34.93
N THR A 64 20.27 4.29 35.54
CA THR A 64 20.49 4.69 36.93
C THR A 64 19.18 4.70 37.71
N SER A 65 19.26 4.97 39.01
CA SER A 65 18.07 5.23 39.84
C SER A 65 17.22 6.42 39.38
N ALA A 66 17.70 7.24 38.42
CA ALA A 66 16.96 8.36 37.83
C ALA A 66 16.37 8.04 36.44
N SER A 67 16.61 6.85 35.88
CA SER A 67 16.02 6.43 34.60
C SER A 67 14.55 6.03 34.77
N GLY A 68 13.68 6.52 33.88
CA GLY A 68 12.24 6.19 33.88
C GLY A 68 11.90 4.85 33.21
N SER A 69 12.82 4.29 32.42
CA SER A 69 12.67 3.00 31.73
C SER A 69 14.03 2.37 31.41
N GLN A 70 14.04 1.14 30.90
CA GLN A 70 15.26 0.47 30.42
C GLN A 70 15.88 1.11 29.16
N THR A 71 15.14 1.99 28.47
CA THR A 71 15.62 2.72 27.28
C THR A 71 15.96 4.19 27.57
N ASP A 72 15.71 4.67 28.80
CA ASP A 72 16.05 6.03 29.23
C ASP A 72 17.53 6.09 29.68
N TRP A 73 18.43 6.09 28.69
CA TRP A 73 19.87 6.15 28.90
C TRP A 73 20.29 7.53 29.42
N LYS A 74 20.96 7.55 30.57
CA LYS A 74 21.60 8.75 31.14
C LYS A 74 23.09 8.77 30.84
N TYR A 75 23.70 9.95 30.98
CA TYR A 75 25.16 10.14 30.90
C TYR A 75 25.81 9.58 29.62
N THR A 76 25.14 9.66 28.47
CA THR A 76 25.62 9.06 27.22
C THR A 76 26.94 9.65 26.74
N LYS A 77 27.79 8.82 26.14
CA LYS A 77 29.08 9.12 25.52
C LYS A 77 29.08 8.56 24.09
N GLY A 78 29.65 9.33 23.17
CA GLY A 78 29.61 9.03 21.73
C GLY A 78 28.29 9.48 21.10
N SER A 79 28.37 10.12 19.93
CA SER A 79 27.22 10.70 19.24
C SER A 79 26.85 9.79 18.08
N TRP A 80 25.57 9.48 17.91
CA TRP A 80 25.16 8.55 16.85
C TRP A 80 25.53 9.09 15.46
N GLY A 81 25.94 8.20 14.55
CA GLY A 81 26.28 8.57 13.16
C GLY A 81 27.50 9.48 13.00
N THR A 82 28.34 9.63 14.03
CA THR A 82 29.55 10.49 14.00
C THR A 82 30.80 9.70 14.33
N ALA A 83 31.94 10.02 13.70
CA ALA A 83 33.26 9.56 14.13
C ALA A 83 33.72 10.34 15.37
N ASN A 84 33.42 9.82 16.57
CA ASN A 84 33.85 10.43 17.82
C ASN A 84 34.21 9.40 18.90
N ALA A 85 35.01 9.81 19.88
CA ALA A 85 35.26 8.97 21.05
C ALA A 85 33.92 8.67 21.78
N PRO A 86 33.74 7.46 22.35
CA PRO A 86 34.75 6.41 22.53
C PRO A 86 34.92 5.48 21.31
N VAL A 87 36.16 5.05 21.06
CA VAL A 87 36.53 4.12 19.97
C VAL A 87 37.00 2.80 20.57
N ALA A 88 36.50 1.68 20.04
CA ALA A 88 36.91 0.35 20.47
C ALA A 88 38.23 -0.07 19.81
N THR A 89 39.08 -0.77 20.56
CA THR A 89 40.34 -1.34 20.05
C THR A 89 40.17 -2.80 19.66
N ARG A 90 40.89 -3.28 18.65
CA ARG A 90 40.92 -4.69 18.27
C ARG A 90 42.17 -5.35 18.87
N PRO A 91 42.06 -6.13 19.97
CA PRO A 91 43.24 -6.59 20.71
C PRO A 91 44.04 -7.68 19.98
N ASP A 92 43.39 -8.48 19.13
CA ASP A 92 44.04 -9.54 18.34
C ASP A 92 43.40 -9.62 16.93
N PRO A 93 43.74 -8.70 16.02
CA PRO A 93 43.13 -8.64 14.69
C PRO A 93 43.40 -9.87 13.82
N VAL A 94 44.45 -10.65 14.12
CA VAL A 94 44.87 -11.80 13.30
C VAL A 94 44.08 -13.04 13.71
N ASN A 95 44.02 -13.37 15.00
CA ASN A 95 43.37 -14.60 15.46
C ASN A 95 41.92 -14.37 15.90
N LYS A 96 41.53 -13.12 16.19
CA LYS A 96 40.17 -12.73 16.61
C LYS A 96 39.68 -11.52 15.81
N PRO A 97 39.53 -11.66 14.48
CA PRO A 97 39.21 -10.54 13.61
C PRO A 97 37.87 -9.87 13.92
N ASN A 98 36.96 -10.53 14.64
CA ASN A 98 35.62 -10.05 15.00
C ASN A 98 35.49 -9.63 16.47
N THR A 99 36.60 -9.40 17.18
CA THR A 99 36.57 -9.05 18.61
C THR A 99 37.06 -7.63 18.86
N TRP A 100 36.29 -6.85 19.61
CA TRP A 100 36.65 -5.48 20.01
C TRP A 100 36.62 -5.32 21.52
N GLN A 101 37.45 -4.42 22.03
CA GLN A 101 37.58 -4.11 23.44
C GLN A 101 37.46 -2.62 23.74
N PHE A 102 36.92 -2.31 24.91
CA PHE A 102 36.91 -0.96 25.45
C PHE A 102 37.11 -0.99 26.96
N THR A 103 37.98 -0.13 27.47
CA THR A 103 38.30 -0.05 28.89
C THR A 103 37.68 1.20 29.50
N ILE A 104 36.97 1.01 30.61
CA ILE A 104 36.46 2.10 31.44
C ILE A 104 37.28 2.12 32.73
N ASN A 105 38.10 3.17 32.90
CA ASN A 105 38.84 3.41 34.13
C ASN A 105 37.93 4.15 35.12
N ASN A 106 37.39 3.42 36.11
CA ASN A 106 36.38 3.90 37.07
C ASN A 106 35.05 4.32 36.41
N ILE A 107 34.03 3.46 36.51
CA ILE A 107 32.73 3.65 35.87
C ILE A 107 32.10 5.00 36.24
N ARG A 108 32.00 5.31 37.54
CA ARG A 108 31.37 6.53 38.04
C ARG A 108 32.04 7.80 37.52
N THR A 109 33.37 7.85 37.57
CA THR A 109 34.15 9.02 37.14
C THR A 109 34.10 9.19 35.63
N TYR A 110 34.17 8.10 34.87
CA TYR A 110 34.07 8.13 33.40
C TYR A 110 32.75 8.74 32.90
N TYR A 111 31.64 8.39 33.54
CA TYR A 111 30.32 8.92 33.20
C TYR A 111 29.99 10.25 33.90
N GLY A 112 30.69 10.62 34.97
CA GLY A 112 30.46 11.86 35.72
C GLY A 112 29.20 11.82 36.59
N VAL A 113 28.86 10.66 37.16
CA VAL A 113 27.61 10.46 37.90
C VAL A 113 27.71 11.00 39.34
N ALA A 114 26.72 11.79 39.76
CA ALA A 114 26.64 12.36 41.10
C ALA A 114 26.62 11.27 42.21
N ALA A 115 27.23 11.54 43.35
CA ALA A 115 27.46 10.56 44.42
C ALA A 115 26.18 9.89 44.97
N GLY A 116 25.05 10.59 44.97
CA GLY A 116 23.76 10.08 45.45
C GLY A 116 22.97 9.26 44.43
N GLU A 117 23.42 9.20 43.17
CA GLU A 117 22.73 8.47 42.11
C GLU A 117 23.37 7.08 41.92
N GLN A 118 22.53 6.05 42.00
CA GLN A 118 22.96 4.66 41.87
C GLN A 118 23.04 4.28 40.39
N ILE A 119 24.18 3.73 39.98
CA ILE A 119 24.35 3.14 38.64
C ILE A 119 23.85 1.71 38.69
N LEU A 120 22.90 1.36 37.82
CA LEU A 120 22.30 0.03 37.75
C LEU A 120 22.91 -0.79 36.61
N TYR A 121 23.07 -0.16 35.44
CA TYR A 121 23.65 -0.80 34.26
C TYR A 121 24.50 0.18 33.46
N ILE A 122 25.55 -0.32 32.82
CA ILE A 122 26.15 0.31 31.65
C ILE A 122 25.36 -0.17 30.43
N THR A 123 24.91 0.76 29.60
CA THR A 123 24.30 0.48 28.30
C THR A 123 25.33 0.72 27.22
N ILE A 124 25.44 -0.18 26.23
CA ILE A 124 26.55 -0.12 25.28
C ILE A 124 26.16 -0.70 23.91
N LEU A 125 26.53 0.00 22.84
CA LEU A 125 26.42 -0.44 21.46
C LEU A 125 27.73 -0.18 20.72
N PHE A 126 28.12 -1.13 19.89
CA PHE A 126 29.26 -1.02 18.98
C PHE A 126 28.72 -0.76 17.58
N ARG A 127 29.26 0.23 16.87
CA ARG A 127 28.78 0.64 15.55
C ARG A 127 29.90 1.06 14.61
N ASN A 128 29.61 1.06 13.30
CA ASN A 128 30.41 1.80 12.34
C ASN A 128 30.19 3.33 12.49
N GLU A 129 30.95 4.12 11.75
CA GLU A 129 30.87 5.59 11.77
C GLU A 129 29.45 6.10 11.50
N ALA A 130 28.84 5.66 10.39
CA ALA A 130 27.51 6.11 9.97
C ALA A 130 26.37 5.61 10.88
N GLY A 131 26.62 4.67 11.79
CA GLY A 131 25.59 4.04 12.62
C GLY A 131 24.64 3.12 11.86
N THR A 132 24.97 2.77 10.61
CA THR A 132 24.19 1.85 9.75
C THR A 132 24.49 0.39 10.06
N LEU A 133 25.68 0.08 10.56
CA LEU A 133 26.05 -1.25 11.07
C LEU A 133 26.19 -1.15 12.59
N VAL A 134 25.39 -1.92 13.32
CA VAL A 134 25.34 -1.90 14.79
C VAL A 134 25.29 -3.31 15.32
N GLN A 135 26.17 -3.63 16.26
CA GLN A 135 26.15 -4.88 17.00
C GLN A 135 25.14 -4.80 18.16
N ARG A 136 24.23 -5.77 18.22
CA ARG A 136 23.12 -5.87 19.18
C ARG A 136 22.95 -7.31 19.65
N ASN A 137 22.08 -7.52 20.63
CA ASN A 137 21.59 -8.86 20.98
C ASN A 137 20.91 -9.54 19.77
N ILE A 138 20.73 -10.86 19.83
CA ILE A 138 20.07 -11.64 18.75
C ILE A 138 18.67 -11.09 18.40
N ASP A 139 17.95 -10.57 19.40
CA ASP A 139 16.61 -9.96 19.27
C ASP A 139 16.63 -8.48 18.82
N GLY A 140 17.81 -7.93 18.51
CA GLY A 140 17.99 -6.53 18.16
C GLY A 140 17.96 -5.56 19.34
N SER A 141 17.74 -6.02 20.57
CA SER A 141 17.77 -5.15 21.75
C SER A 141 19.18 -4.64 22.06
N ASP A 142 19.23 -3.55 22.81
CA ASP A 142 20.47 -2.97 23.32
C ASP A 142 21.20 -3.90 24.30
N MET A 143 22.51 -3.73 24.47
CA MET A 143 23.31 -4.55 25.38
C MET A 143 23.57 -3.84 26.72
N TYR A 144 23.53 -4.61 27.81
CA TYR A 144 23.59 -4.12 29.18
C TYR A 144 24.65 -4.88 29.99
N ILE A 145 25.41 -4.16 30.82
CA ILE A 145 26.32 -4.71 31.82
C ILE A 145 25.85 -4.24 33.19
N LYS A 146 25.44 -5.17 34.05
CA LYS A 146 24.98 -4.85 35.41
C LYS A 146 26.13 -4.31 36.26
N VAL A 147 25.87 -3.21 36.96
CA VAL A 147 26.76 -2.62 37.96
C VAL A 147 26.19 -2.94 39.35
N TYR A 148 27.03 -3.48 40.22
CA TYR A 148 26.65 -3.93 41.55
C TYR A 148 27.03 -2.88 42.61
N PRO A 149 26.20 -2.62 43.62
CA PRO A 149 26.64 -1.95 44.83
C PRO A 149 27.94 -2.55 45.37
N ALA A 150 28.81 -1.68 45.90
CA ALA A 150 30.06 -2.12 46.51
C ALA A 150 29.79 -3.16 47.61
N ASN A 151 30.52 -4.28 47.58
CA ASN A 151 30.38 -5.41 48.51
C ASN A 151 29.04 -6.15 48.46
N GLU A 152 28.20 -5.97 47.42
CA GLU A 152 26.98 -6.76 47.29
C GLU A 152 27.32 -8.26 47.21
N PHE A 153 26.62 -9.06 48.03
CA PHE A 153 26.61 -10.50 47.84
C PHE A 153 25.74 -10.85 46.64
N ALA A 154 26.38 -11.31 45.56
CA ALA A 154 25.75 -11.58 44.28
C ALA A 154 26.31 -12.86 43.67
N VAL A 155 25.52 -13.46 42.78
CA VAL A 155 25.89 -14.67 42.05
C VAL A 155 25.45 -14.52 40.60
N LYS A 156 26.13 -15.20 39.68
CA LYS A 156 25.70 -15.28 38.29
C LYS A 156 26.25 -16.52 37.57
N PHE A 157 25.58 -16.95 36.52
CA PHE A 157 26.15 -17.89 35.56
C PHE A 157 27.20 -17.22 34.65
N THR A 158 28.26 -17.97 34.34
CA THR A 158 29.27 -17.60 33.32
C THR A 158 29.35 -18.63 32.19
N SER A 159 28.86 -19.85 32.42
CA SER A 159 28.57 -20.86 31.40
C SER A 159 27.23 -21.53 31.72
N PRO A 160 26.31 -21.72 30.75
CA PRO A 160 26.41 -21.31 29.34
C PRO A 160 26.52 -19.79 29.18
N ALA A 161 26.98 -19.35 28.01
CA ALA A 161 27.04 -17.93 27.66
C ALA A 161 25.65 -17.30 27.82
N MET A 162 25.59 -16.07 28.31
CA MET A 162 24.34 -15.31 28.44
C MET A 162 24.37 -14.12 27.47
N GLN A 163 23.26 -13.86 26.79
CA GLN A 163 23.05 -12.60 26.08
C GLN A 163 22.94 -11.45 27.10
N PRO A 164 23.63 -10.32 26.88
CA PRO A 164 23.61 -9.14 27.73
C PRO A 164 22.32 -8.31 27.55
N THR A 165 21.15 -8.95 27.58
CA THR A 165 19.85 -8.28 27.64
C THR A 165 19.64 -7.65 29.03
N TYR A 166 18.70 -6.71 29.16
CA TYR A 166 18.43 -6.03 30.45
C TYR A 166 18.19 -7.02 31.61
N VAL A 167 17.46 -8.09 31.30
CA VAL A 167 17.44 -9.34 32.07
C VAL A 167 18.20 -10.38 31.24
N PRO A 168 19.39 -10.85 31.68
CA PRO A 168 20.21 -11.77 30.88
C PRO A 168 19.45 -13.04 30.51
N THR A 169 19.57 -13.47 29.25
CA THR A 169 19.00 -14.72 28.74
C THR A 169 20.12 -15.66 28.30
N ALA A 170 19.95 -16.97 28.45
CA ALA A 170 20.98 -17.91 27.99
C ALA A 170 21.10 -17.82 26.45
N GLU A 171 22.34 -17.82 25.94
CA GLU A 171 22.57 -18.02 24.52
C GLU A 171 21.95 -19.34 24.08
N PRO A 172 21.46 -19.44 22.83
CA PRO A 172 20.89 -20.68 22.32
C PRO A 172 21.83 -21.86 22.58
N LEU A 173 21.36 -22.83 23.36
CA LEU A 173 22.10 -24.05 23.62
C LEU A 173 22.04 -24.89 22.35
N THR A 174 23.18 -25.10 21.68
CA THR A 174 23.28 -26.07 20.58
C THR A 174 23.13 -27.47 21.17
N ALA A 175 21.90 -27.94 21.29
CA ALA A 175 21.59 -29.22 21.90
C ALA A 175 20.77 -30.07 20.94
N GLY A 176 21.20 -31.32 20.76
CA GLY A 176 20.47 -32.33 19.99
C GLY A 176 19.29 -32.91 20.77
N THR A 177 18.69 -33.96 20.22
CA THR A 177 17.73 -34.79 20.95
C THR A 177 18.39 -35.34 22.22
N PRO A 178 17.74 -35.29 23.40
CA PRO A 178 18.25 -35.96 24.59
C PRO A 178 18.67 -37.42 24.31
N PRO A 179 19.74 -37.93 24.96
CA PRO A 179 20.50 -37.28 26.02
C PRO A 179 21.63 -36.38 25.52
N PHE A 180 21.82 -35.24 26.17
CA PHE A 180 23.00 -34.40 26.03
C PHE A 180 23.34 -33.75 27.37
N THR A 181 24.51 -33.12 27.46
CA THR A 181 24.97 -32.49 28.70
C THR A 181 25.17 -30.99 28.49
N VAL A 182 24.68 -30.18 29.43
CA VAL A 182 24.93 -28.73 29.46
C VAL A 182 26.01 -28.46 30.51
N PRO A 183 27.23 -28.05 30.11
CA PRO A 183 28.26 -27.63 31.05
C PRO A 183 27.90 -26.28 31.68
N VAL A 184 27.94 -26.23 33.01
CA VAL A 184 27.54 -25.07 33.79
C VAL A 184 28.71 -24.61 34.64
N THR A 185 29.01 -23.32 34.55
CA THR A 185 29.93 -22.63 35.44
C THR A 185 29.23 -21.42 35.99
N ALA A 186 29.35 -21.24 37.30
CA ALA A 186 28.78 -20.10 37.99
C ALA A 186 29.75 -19.54 39.01
N VAL A 187 29.58 -18.25 39.30
CA VAL A 187 30.47 -17.49 40.18
C VAL A 187 29.67 -16.74 41.25
N SER A 188 30.33 -16.51 42.38
CA SER A 188 29.84 -15.76 43.53
C SER A 188 30.78 -14.60 43.82
N SER A 189 30.25 -13.45 44.26
CA SER A 189 31.06 -12.26 44.55
C SER A 189 32.01 -12.44 45.74
N LYS A 190 31.74 -13.43 46.60
CA LYS A 190 32.59 -13.83 47.75
C LYS A 190 32.49 -15.34 48.01
N ASN A 191 33.38 -15.87 48.87
CA ASN A 191 33.32 -17.27 49.28
C ASN A 191 31.97 -17.58 49.95
N ALA A 192 31.27 -18.59 49.44
CA ALA A 192 30.00 -19.06 49.97
C ALA A 192 29.85 -20.56 49.73
N ASN A 193 28.85 -21.19 50.35
CA ASN A 193 28.47 -22.56 50.04
C ASN A 193 27.60 -22.54 48.78
N LEU A 194 28.14 -23.03 47.67
CA LEU A 194 27.50 -23.02 46.35
C LEU A 194 26.84 -24.36 46.07
N THR A 195 25.63 -24.33 45.52
CA THR A 195 24.89 -25.51 45.06
C THR A 195 24.33 -25.23 43.67
N LEU A 196 24.62 -26.12 42.71
CA LEU A 196 23.95 -26.16 41.42
C LEU A 196 22.85 -27.22 41.43
N ARG A 197 21.67 -26.87 40.92
CA ARG A 197 20.53 -27.77 40.75
C ARG A 197 20.05 -27.77 39.31
N PHE A 198 19.72 -28.95 38.79
CA PHE A 198 19.04 -29.15 37.51
C PHE A 198 17.66 -29.75 37.80
N ASN A 199 16.59 -29.06 37.42
CA ASN A 199 15.19 -29.43 37.75
C ASN A 199 15.01 -29.81 39.22
N SER A 200 15.51 -28.96 40.13
CA SER A 200 15.56 -29.16 41.59
C SER A 200 16.55 -30.23 42.10
N ALA A 201 17.02 -31.15 41.26
CA ALA A 201 18.02 -32.15 41.65
C ALA A 201 19.40 -31.53 41.76
N GLN A 202 20.11 -31.77 42.87
CA GLN A 202 21.47 -31.28 43.05
C GLN A 202 22.45 -31.96 42.07
N ILE A 203 23.20 -31.16 41.31
CA ILE A 203 24.20 -31.64 40.34
C ILE A 203 25.65 -31.33 40.73
N ALA A 204 25.88 -30.32 41.57
CA ALA A 204 27.20 -30.01 42.10
C ALA A 204 27.10 -29.20 43.40
N THR A 205 28.12 -29.29 44.26
CA THR A 205 28.29 -28.43 45.44
C THR A 205 29.75 -27.98 45.57
N ALA A 206 29.98 -26.81 46.15
CA ALA A 206 31.29 -26.31 46.52
C ALA A 206 31.20 -25.57 47.86
N THR A 207 32.09 -25.90 48.81
CA THR A 207 32.09 -25.31 50.16
C THR A 207 33.06 -24.14 50.20
N ALA A 208 32.65 -23.00 50.79
CA ALA A 208 33.47 -21.80 50.94
C ALA A 208 34.22 -21.39 49.64
N ALA A 209 33.53 -21.42 48.49
CA ALA A 209 34.11 -21.18 47.17
C ALA A 209 33.46 -19.98 46.47
N GLN A 210 34.19 -19.38 45.51
CA GLN A 210 33.69 -18.34 44.60
C GLN A 210 33.27 -18.86 43.24
N ILE A 211 33.63 -20.10 42.88
CA ILE A 211 33.36 -20.71 41.58
C ILE A 211 32.81 -22.11 41.81
N ILE A 212 31.80 -22.49 41.04
CA ILE A 212 31.28 -23.85 40.98
C ILE A 212 31.15 -24.29 39.51
N ASN A 213 31.56 -25.51 39.24
CA ASN A 213 31.39 -26.17 37.94
C ASN A 213 30.48 -27.38 38.12
N GLY A 214 29.63 -27.63 37.14
CA GLY A 214 28.74 -28.78 37.10
C GLY A 214 28.33 -29.12 35.67
N SER A 215 27.62 -30.24 35.53
CA SER A 215 27.08 -30.68 34.25
C SER A 215 25.65 -31.13 34.44
N ALA A 216 24.71 -30.49 33.75
CA ALA A 216 23.32 -30.92 33.73
C ALA A 216 23.14 -31.98 32.65
N ASN A 217 22.87 -33.22 33.04
CA ASN A 217 22.54 -34.31 32.11
C ASN A 217 21.06 -34.22 31.73
N VAL A 218 20.80 -33.67 30.55
CA VAL A 218 19.45 -33.50 30.01
C VAL A 218 19.02 -34.80 29.36
N THR A 219 18.07 -35.49 29.98
CA THR A 219 17.53 -36.78 29.51
C THR A 219 16.09 -36.70 29.04
N THR A 220 15.39 -35.60 29.36
CA THR A 220 14.00 -35.36 28.97
C THR A 220 13.87 -34.13 28.10
N THR A 221 12.76 -34.04 27.38
CA THR A 221 12.37 -32.90 26.55
C THR A 221 11.56 -31.90 27.38
N CYS A 222 11.07 -30.85 26.73
CA CYS A 222 10.31 -29.74 27.31
C CYS A 222 11.15 -28.79 28.18
N GLU A 223 10.50 -27.98 29.01
CA GLU A 223 11.14 -26.92 29.80
C GLU A 223 12.13 -27.50 30.80
N GLN A 224 13.33 -26.93 30.84
CA GLN A 224 14.41 -27.32 31.73
C GLN A 224 14.88 -26.09 32.53
N GLN A 225 15.30 -26.32 33.78
CA GLN A 225 15.75 -25.26 34.66
C GLN A 225 17.07 -25.62 35.34
N ILE A 226 17.99 -24.65 35.36
CA ILE A 226 19.22 -24.72 36.15
C ILE A 226 19.24 -23.56 37.14
N THR A 227 19.42 -23.89 38.42
CA THR A 227 19.47 -22.93 39.51
C THR A 227 20.80 -23.01 40.24
N LEU A 228 21.40 -21.84 40.45
CA LEU A 228 22.53 -21.61 41.32
C LEU A 228 22.02 -21.06 42.65
N GLU A 229 22.52 -21.61 43.75
CA GLU A 229 22.29 -21.10 45.09
C GLU A 229 23.64 -20.90 45.79
N ALA A 230 23.87 -19.71 46.34
CA ALA A 230 24.99 -19.45 47.23
C ALA A 230 24.47 -19.07 48.61
N ASN A 231 24.95 -19.78 49.63
CA ASN A 231 24.63 -19.53 51.03
C ASN A 231 25.88 -19.05 51.77
N ASP A 232 25.85 -17.82 52.23
CA ASP A 232 26.82 -17.25 53.17
C ASP A 232 26.16 -17.08 54.54
N ASN A 233 26.42 -18.03 55.45
CA ASN A 233 26.00 -17.98 56.85
C ASN A 233 24.50 -17.64 57.04
N GLY A 234 23.63 -18.21 56.21
CA GLY A 234 22.18 -18.00 56.25
C GLY A 234 21.66 -16.94 55.27
N THR A 235 22.53 -16.11 54.69
CA THR A 235 22.17 -15.23 53.58
C THR A 235 22.22 -16.02 52.28
N ILE A 236 21.10 -16.11 51.57
CA ILE A 236 21.00 -16.88 50.33
C ILE A 236 20.81 -15.96 49.13
N LYS A 237 21.61 -16.18 48.08
CA LYS A 237 21.45 -15.57 46.75
C LYS A 237 21.27 -16.66 45.71
N ARG A 238 20.41 -16.41 44.72
CA ARG A 238 20.12 -17.34 43.63
C ARG A 238 20.23 -16.66 42.29
N ASP A 239 20.64 -17.43 41.30
CA ASP A 239 20.48 -17.12 39.88
C ASP A 239 19.87 -18.34 39.19
N THR A 240 19.04 -18.12 38.19
CA THR A 240 18.31 -19.19 37.48
C THR A 240 18.23 -18.85 36.01
N PHE A 241 18.50 -19.83 35.15
CA PHE A 241 18.12 -19.76 33.74
C PHE A 241 17.28 -20.97 33.35
N ASN A 242 16.36 -20.72 32.43
CA ASN A 242 15.49 -21.75 31.85
C ASN A 242 15.86 -21.91 30.37
N PHE A 243 15.70 -23.11 29.84
CA PHE A 243 15.83 -23.40 28.41
C PHE A 243 14.81 -24.45 28.00
N PHE A 244 14.44 -24.46 26.72
CA PHE A 244 13.48 -25.41 26.18
C PHE A 244 14.20 -26.48 25.37
N VAL A 245 13.81 -27.74 25.57
CA VAL A 245 14.32 -28.87 24.81
C VAL A 245 13.21 -29.40 23.92
N PRO A 246 13.25 -29.19 22.60
CA PRO A 246 12.16 -29.62 21.74
C PRO A 246 12.02 -31.15 21.73
N GLN A 247 10.78 -31.63 21.68
CA GLN A 247 10.47 -33.02 21.40
C GLN A 247 10.99 -33.41 20.01
N ALA A 248 11.32 -34.69 19.83
CA ALA A 248 11.78 -35.21 18.53
C ALA A 248 10.71 -35.05 17.44
N SER A 249 9.44 -35.15 17.82
CA SER A 249 8.27 -34.84 17.00
C SER A 249 7.17 -34.23 17.86
N ASN A 250 6.28 -33.44 17.26
CA ASN A 250 5.07 -33.01 17.94
C ASN A 250 4.19 -34.19 18.37
N PRO A 251 3.43 -34.05 19.48
CA PRO A 251 2.48 -35.07 19.91
C PRO A 251 1.41 -35.30 18.83
N THR A 252 0.92 -36.52 18.66
CA THR A 252 -0.19 -36.80 17.73
C THR A 252 -1.54 -36.54 18.40
N GLY A 253 -2.54 -36.12 17.63
CA GLY A 253 -3.92 -36.00 18.13
C GLY A 253 -4.87 -35.45 17.08
N ALA A 254 -6.08 -36.03 16.99
CA ALA A 254 -7.09 -35.61 16.03
C ALA A 254 -7.52 -34.16 16.25
N ARG A 255 -7.63 -33.38 15.17
CA ARG A 255 -8.13 -32.00 15.25
C ARG A 255 -9.58 -31.94 15.75
N PRO A 256 -9.98 -30.87 16.44
CA PRO A 256 -11.38 -30.65 16.79
C PRO A 256 -12.28 -30.62 15.54
N ALA A 257 -13.36 -31.41 15.55
CA ALA A 257 -14.27 -31.51 14.42
C ALA A 257 -14.94 -30.16 14.10
N GLY A 258 -15.16 -29.90 12.80
CA GLY A 258 -15.86 -28.69 12.34
C GLY A 258 -15.05 -27.39 12.41
N ARG A 259 -13.79 -27.44 12.85
CA ARG A 259 -12.89 -26.29 12.83
C ARG A 259 -12.17 -26.17 11.48
N LYS A 260 -11.82 -24.94 11.12
CA LYS A 260 -11.19 -24.59 9.85
C LYS A 260 -9.75 -24.17 10.10
N ASP A 261 -8.94 -24.17 9.04
CA ASP A 261 -7.58 -23.62 9.08
C ASP A 261 -7.59 -22.16 9.54
N GLY A 262 -6.52 -21.77 10.20
CA GLY A 262 -6.38 -20.51 10.91
C GLY A 262 -6.88 -20.60 12.35
N ILE A 263 -7.53 -19.52 12.80
CA ILE A 263 -7.91 -19.33 14.19
C ILE A 263 -9.43 -19.39 14.29
N THR A 264 -9.94 -20.20 15.21
CA THR A 264 -11.38 -20.25 15.53
C THR A 264 -11.59 -19.99 17.01
N PHE A 265 -12.52 -19.09 17.33
CA PHE A 265 -12.92 -18.77 18.71
C PHE A 265 -14.11 -19.64 19.15
N GLU A 266 -14.14 -20.04 20.42
CA GLU A 266 -15.34 -20.65 21.03
C GLU A 266 -16.39 -19.60 21.43
N ASP A 267 -17.64 -20.05 21.54
CA ASP A 267 -18.82 -19.20 21.81
C ASP A 267 -18.71 -18.38 23.11
N ASN A 268 -18.04 -18.92 24.13
CA ASN A 268 -17.90 -18.26 25.43
C ASN A 268 -16.74 -17.25 25.51
N ASN A 269 -16.02 -17.04 24.40
CA ASN A 269 -14.93 -16.07 24.29
C ASN A 269 -13.70 -16.30 25.20
N THR A 270 -13.49 -17.52 25.75
CA THR A 270 -12.34 -17.81 26.64
C THR A 270 -11.29 -18.75 26.04
N LYS A 271 -11.55 -19.27 24.83
CA LYS A 271 -10.70 -20.25 24.16
C LYS A 271 -10.59 -19.98 22.66
N ALA A 272 -9.38 -20.13 22.13
CA ALA A 272 -9.09 -20.11 20.69
C ALA A 272 -8.43 -21.42 20.27
N VAL A 273 -8.82 -21.94 19.11
CA VAL A 273 -8.24 -23.10 18.45
C VAL A 273 -7.41 -22.62 17.27
N PHE A 274 -6.14 -22.97 17.26
CA PHE A 274 -5.19 -22.65 16.18
C PHE A 274 -4.97 -23.90 15.34
N ILE A 275 -5.12 -23.80 14.01
CA ILE A 275 -4.92 -24.90 13.06
C ILE A 275 -4.07 -24.40 11.89
N LEU A 276 -2.87 -24.97 11.76
CA LEU A 276 -1.93 -24.67 10.67
C LEU A 276 -1.80 -25.89 9.76
N TYR A 277 -2.08 -25.72 8.46
CA TYR A 277 -1.72 -26.70 7.44
C TYR A 277 -0.24 -26.51 7.07
N ALA A 278 0.59 -27.50 7.37
CA ALA A 278 2.03 -27.44 7.18
C ALA A 278 2.59 -28.84 6.81
N PRO A 279 2.22 -29.38 5.63
CA PRO A 279 2.74 -30.66 5.16
C PRO A 279 4.27 -30.67 5.11
N LEU A 280 4.85 -31.85 5.31
CA LEU A 280 6.29 -32.09 5.36
C LEU A 280 7.03 -31.40 6.53
N LYS A 281 6.36 -30.54 7.31
CA LYS A 281 6.93 -29.98 8.53
C LYS A 281 6.95 -31.02 9.65
N THR A 282 7.99 -30.94 10.45
CA THR A 282 8.25 -31.90 11.52
C THR A 282 7.85 -31.34 12.86
N LYS A 283 8.06 -30.03 13.05
CA LYS A 283 7.78 -29.36 14.31
C LYS A 283 7.03 -28.05 14.14
N VAL A 284 6.02 -27.82 14.97
CA VAL A 284 5.35 -26.52 15.12
C VAL A 284 5.06 -26.26 16.59
N SER A 285 5.48 -25.10 17.08
CA SER A 285 5.13 -24.59 18.41
C SER A 285 4.43 -23.24 18.27
N LEU A 286 3.44 -23.00 19.13
CA LEU A 286 2.78 -21.70 19.26
C LEU A 286 3.42 -20.92 20.42
N ILE A 287 3.86 -19.70 20.14
CA ILE A 287 4.35 -18.75 21.14
C ILE A 287 3.54 -17.46 21.10
N GLY A 288 3.45 -16.74 22.22
CA GLY A 288 2.73 -15.47 22.29
C GLY A 288 2.59 -14.91 23.70
N ASP A 289 1.73 -13.93 23.84
CA ASP A 289 1.49 -13.24 25.12
C ASP A 289 1.01 -14.21 26.24
N PHE A 290 0.33 -15.31 25.89
CA PHE A 290 -0.18 -16.31 26.83
C PHE A 290 0.88 -17.31 27.36
N ASN A 291 2.08 -17.36 26.79
CA ASN A 291 3.18 -18.22 27.26
C ASN A 291 4.53 -17.49 27.28
N ASN A 292 4.48 -16.17 27.51
CA ASN A 292 5.65 -15.30 27.61
C ASN A 292 6.61 -15.42 26.41
N TRP A 293 6.08 -15.71 25.22
CA TRP A 293 6.86 -15.82 23.98
C TRP A 293 7.95 -16.90 24.00
N THR A 294 7.79 -17.90 24.87
CA THR A 294 8.72 -19.03 24.97
C THR A 294 8.08 -20.30 24.39
N GLN A 295 8.87 -21.15 23.74
CA GLN A 295 8.40 -22.48 23.39
C GLN A 295 8.19 -23.27 24.69
N THR A 296 6.99 -23.84 24.83
CA THR A 296 6.58 -24.65 25.98
C THR A 296 6.10 -26.01 25.50
N CYS A 297 6.08 -27.00 26.40
CA CYS A 297 5.54 -28.33 26.11
C CYS A 297 4.06 -28.24 25.70
N SER A 298 3.31 -27.38 26.40
CA SER A 298 1.90 -27.08 26.09
C SER A 298 1.72 -26.27 24.81
N GLY A 299 2.73 -25.50 24.41
CA GLY A 299 2.76 -24.73 23.18
C GLY A 299 3.10 -25.56 21.94
N GLN A 300 3.67 -26.76 22.11
CA GLN A 300 3.86 -27.70 21.01
C GLN A 300 2.52 -28.17 20.48
N MET A 301 2.26 -27.87 19.22
CA MET A 301 0.99 -28.18 18.57
C MET A 301 0.86 -29.69 18.35
N LYS A 302 -0.35 -30.24 18.43
CA LYS A 302 -0.61 -31.63 18.08
C LYS A 302 -0.63 -31.81 16.56
N LYS A 303 -0.07 -32.91 16.06
CA LYS A 303 -0.06 -33.26 14.63
C LYS A 303 -1.20 -34.22 14.27
N ASP A 304 -1.90 -33.91 13.19
CA ASP A 304 -3.00 -34.67 12.58
C ASP A 304 -2.81 -34.70 11.05
N GLY A 305 -2.12 -35.72 10.55
CA GLY A 305 -1.68 -35.75 9.14
C GLY A 305 -0.76 -34.59 8.81
N ASP A 306 -1.16 -33.75 7.85
CA ASP A 306 -0.44 -32.55 7.41
C ASP A 306 -0.76 -31.29 8.25
N TYR A 307 -1.60 -31.42 9.27
CA TYR A 307 -2.03 -30.30 10.09
C TYR A 307 -1.38 -30.32 11.48
N PHE A 308 -1.14 -29.13 12.01
CA PHE A 308 -0.73 -28.88 13.38
C PHE A 308 -1.80 -28.06 14.07
N TRP A 309 -2.16 -28.38 15.31
CA TRP A 309 -3.19 -27.63 16.04
C TRP A 309 -2.94 -27.53 17.54
N THR A 310 -3.45 -26.48 18.18
CA THR A 310 -3.47 -26.36 19.65
C THR A 310 -4.64 -25.50 20.11
N GLU A 311 -4.92 -25.53 21.41
CA GLU A 311 -5.92 -24.68 22.06
C GLU A 311 -5.23 -23.76 23.06
N VAL A 312 -5.61 -22.49 23.02
CA VAL A 312 -5.24 -21.50 24.03
C VAL A 312 -6.48 -21.18 24.84
N THR A 313 -6.40 -21.36 26.16
CA THR A 313 -7.49 -21.10 27.11
C THR A 313 -7.14 -19.93 28.03
N GLY A 314 -8.13 -19.40 28.74
CA GLY A 314 -7.93 -18.27 29.65
C GLY A 314 -7.81 -16.92 28.93
N LEU A 315 -8.29 -16.85 27.69
CA LEU A 315 -8.36 -15.59 26.95
C LEU A 315 -9.44 -14.68 27.54
N THR A 316 -9.17 -13.38 27.56
CA THR A 316 -10.12 -12.35 28.01
C THR A 316 -10.76 -11.68 26.81
N ALA A 317 -12.10 -11.64 26.76
CA ALA A 317 -12.83 -10.96 25.70
C ALA A 317 -12.43 -9.48 25.59
N GLY A 318 -12.31 -8.98 24.36
CA GLY A 318 -11.85 -7.63 24.04
C GLY A 318 -10.34 -7.41 24.20
N THR A 319 -9.58 -8.38 24.72
CA THR A 319 -8.12 -8.27 24.85
C THR A 319 -7.43 -8.75 23.58
N GLN A 320 -6.47 -7.95 23.11
CA GLN A 320 -5.58 -8.31 22.02
C GLN A 320 -4.45 -9.20 22.53
N TYR A 321 -4.27 -10.36 21.91
CA TYR A 321 -3.12 -11.23 22.16
C TYR A 321 -2.30 -11.37 20.88
N ARG A 322 -0.99 -11.22 21.02
CA ARG A 322 -0.03 -11.36 19.93
C ARG A 322 0.61 -12.75 19.98
N PHE A 323 0.90 -13.32 18.81
CA PHE A 323 1.43 -14.68 18.71
C PHE A 323 2.26 -14.90 17.43
N GLN A 324 3.03 -16.00 17.41
CA GLN A 324 3.73 -16.53 16.24
C GLN A 324 3.76 -18.07 16.30
N TYR A 325 3.85 -18.70 15.13
CA TYR A 325 4.29 -20.09 15.03
C TYR A 325 5.81 -20.15 14.88
N VAL A 326 6.42 -21.08 15.61
CA VAL A 326 7.82 -21.50 15.42
C VAL A 326 7.79 -22.85 14.72
N VAL A 327 8.13 -22.87 13.44
CA VAL A 327 8.11 -24.03 12.55
C VAL A 327 9.54 -24.57 12.38
N ASP A 328 9.70 -25.89 12.54
CA ASP A 328 10.97 -26.62 12.53
C ASP A 328 12.08 -25.94 13.38
N ASP A 329 11.67 -25.42 14.55
CA ASP A 329 12.53 -24.74 15.55
C ASP A 329 13.28 -23.48 15.04
N ALA A 330 13.01 -23.01 13.81
CA ALA A 330 13.76 -21.92 13.17
C ALA A 330 12.87 -20.87 12.48
N ILE A 331 11.85 -21.30 11.75
CA ILE A 331 11.02 -20.41 10.93
C ILE A 331 9.95 -19.77 11.82
N ARG A 332 9.87 -18.44 11.84
CA ARG A 332 8.88 -17.69 12.62
C ARG A 332 7.91 -16.99 11.68
N ILE A 333 6.63 -17.32 11.81
CA ILE A 333 5.56 -16.76 10.97
C ILE A 333 4.32 -16.43 11.81
N ALA A 334 3.54 -15.45 11.37
CA ALA A 334 2.14 -15.34 11.79
C ALA A 334 1.26 -16.33 11.00
N ASP A 335 0.01 -16.50 11.43
CA ASP A 335 -0.94 -17.37 10.75
C ASP A 335 -1.33 -16.84 9.36
N PRO A 336 -1.33 -17.66 8.29
CA PRO A 336 -1.74 -17.24 6.94
C PRO A 336 -3.15 -16.63 6.84
N TYR A 337 -4.01 -16.90 7.81
CA TYR A 337 -5.39 -16.39 7.91
C TYR A 337 -5.53 -15.24 8.93
N SER A 338 -4.41 -14.64 9.37
CA SER A 338 -4.44 -13.49 10.28
C SER A 338 -5.13 -12.28 9.62
N GLU A 339 -6.05 -11.64 10.35
CA GLU A 339 -6.71 -10.39 9.94
C GLU A 339 -5.96 -9.13 10.40
N LEU A 340 -4.96 -9.29 11.26
CA LEU A 340 -4.05 -8.23 11.67
C LEU A 340 -2.68 -8.85 11.96
N VAL A 341 -1.65 -8.24 11.38
CA VAL A 341 -0.27 -8.63 11.60
C VAL A 341 0.60 -7.41 11.93
N LEU A 342 1.67 -7.64 12.69
CA LEU A 342 2.63 -6.61 13.09
C LEU A 342 3.97 -6.86 12.42
N ASP A 343 4.47 -5.83 11.75
CA ASP A 343 5.77 -5.81 11.09
C ASP A 343 6.77 -4.99 11.94
N PRO A 344 7.83 -5.61 12.47
CA PRO A 344 8.79 -4.91 13.32
C PRO A 344 9.53 -3.78 12.60
N ASN A 345 9.60 -3.80 11.26
CA ASN A 345 10.36 -2.85 10.48
C ASN A 345 9.53 -1.66 10.01
N ASN A 346 8.25 -1.88 9.71
CA ASN A 346 7.42 -0.90 9.00
C ASN A 346 6.36 -0.23 9.89
N ASP A 347 5.88 -0.89 10.95
CA ASP A 347 4.76 -0.41 11.78
C ASP A 347 5.06 0.93 12.48
N GLN A 348 6.33 1.18 12.81
CA GLN A 348 6.77 2.41 13.48
C GLN A 348 6.54 3.69 12.65
N TYR A 349 6.33 3.56 11.33
CA TYR A 349 6.09 4.70 10.44
C TYR A 349 4.58 4.99 10.25
N ILE A 350 3.70 4.17 10.82
CA ILE A 350 2.25 4.35 10.75
C ILE A 350 1.82 5.38 11.80
N GLN A 351 1.16 6.44 11.35
CA GLN A 351 0.72 7.50 12.24
C GLN A 351 -0.46 7.05 13.13
N SER A 352 -0.45 7.44 14.40
CA SER A 352 -1.54 7.13 15.34
C SER A 352 -2.88 7.78 14.95
N SER A 353 -2.85 8.82 14.09
CA SER A 353 -4.05 9.39 13.49
C SER A 353 -4.72 8.49 12.46
N THR A 354 -3.95 7.59 11.83
CA THR A 354 -4.44 6.66 10.81
C THR A 354 -4.86 5.33 11.44
N TYR A 355 -4.04 4.80 12.35
CA TYR A 355 -4.36 3.61 13.14
C TYR A 355 -4.21 3.91 14.64
N PRO A 356 -5.27 4.39 15.31
CA PRO A 356 -5.23 4.65 16.74
C PRO A 356 -5.09 3.35 17.54
N ASN A 357 -4.23 3.35 18.56
CA ASN A 357 -4.01 2.23 19.48
C ASN A 357 -3.61 0.92 18.78
N MET A 358 -2.81 1.01 17.70
CA MET A 358 -2.23 -0.18 17.07
C MET A 358 -1.40 -0.98 18.10
N PRO A 359 -1.56 -2.32 18.17
CA PRO A 359 -0.76 -3.13 19.08
C PRO A 359 0.74 -2.96 18.75
N ALA A 360 1.57 -2.74 19.78
CA ALA A 360 3.01 -2.68 19.57
C ALA A 360 3.57 -4.07 19.23
N TYR A 361 4.57 -4.11 18.34
CA TYR A 361 5.37 -5.32 18.13
C TYR A 361 6.02 -5.75 19.46
N PRO A 362 6.07 -7.06 19.78
CA PRO A 362 6.63 -7.60 21.02
C PRO A 362 8.18 -7.61 21.00
N ALA A 363 8.79 -6.43 20.83
CA ALA A 363 10.24 -6.26 20.74
C ALA A 363 10.95 -6.86 21.97
N GLY A 364 12.05 -7.59 21.73
CA GLY A 364 12.82 -8.27 22.78
C GLY A 364 12.20 -9.55 23.33
N LYS A 365 10.99 -9.94 22.88
CA LYS A 365 10.36 -11.22 23.26
C LYS A 365 10.39 -12.27 22.15
N THR A 366 10.55 -11.84 20.90
CA THR A 366 10.72 -12.71 19.74
C THR A 366 11.76 -12.11 18.80
N THR A 367 12.26 -12.92 17.87
CA THR A 367 13.31 -12.55 16.92
C THR A 367 12.77 -12.59 15.50
N GLY A 368 12.69 -11.43 14.84
CA GLY A 368 12.32 -11.35 13.43
C GLY A 368 10.92 -11.90 13.09
N GLY A 369 10.56 -11.77 11.81
CA GLY A 369 9.30 -12.25 11.28
C GLY A 369 8.08 -11.43 11.73
N ILE A 370 6.99 -11.69 11.03
CA ILE A 370 5.70 -11.04 11.23
C ILE A 370 4.96 -11.69 12.40
N VAL A 371 4.27 -10.88 13.21
CA VAL A 371 3.51 -11.32 14.40
C VAL A 371 2.02 -11.25 14.12
N GLY A 372 1.27 -12.31 14.43
CA GLY A 372 -0.18 -12.30 14.30
C GLY A 372 -0.84 -11.69 15.54
N VAL A 373 -2.02 -11.10 15.36
CA VAL A 373 -2.84 -10.57 16.46
C VAL A 373 -4.22 -11.22 16.44
N ILE A 374 -4.67 -11.70 17.59
CA ILE A 374 -6.04 -12.16 17.81
C ILE A 374 -6.75 -11.22 18.77
N THR A 375 -8.03 -10.96 18.50
CA THR A 375 -8.94 -10.26 19.41
C THR A 375 -10.22 -11.08 19.51
N GLN A 376 -10.43 -11.75 20.64
CA GLN A 376 -11.63 -12.53 20.87
C GLN A 376 -12.74 -11.66 21.45
N GLY A 377 -14.01 -11.92 21.12
CA GLY A 377 -15.14 -11.16 21.66
C GLY A 377 -15.21 -9.70 21.19
N GLU A 378 -14.55 -9.35 20.08
CA GLU A 378 -14.74 -8.05 19.44
C GLU A 378 -16.19 -7.94 18.94
N ALA A 379 -16.85 -6.81 19.22
CA ALA A 379 -18.20 -6.58 18.75
C ALA A 379 -18.23 -6.58 17.21
N ALA A 380 -19.18 -7.32 16.64
CA ALA A 380 -19.41 -7.30 15.21
C ALA A 380 -19.70 -5.87 14.73
N TYR A 381 -19.14 -5.49 13.58
CA TYR A 381 -19.41 -4.18 12.98
C TYR A 381 -20.91 -4.06 12.63
N ASN A 382 -21.53 -2.95 13.06
CA ASN A 382 -22.95 -2.69 12.81
C ASN A 382 -23.16 -2.01 11.45
N TRP A 383 -23.47 -2.80 10.42
CA TRP A 383 -23.71 -2.32 9.06
C TRP A 383 -25.03 -1.56 8.91
N THR A 384 -24.95 -0.27 8.58
CA THR A 384 -26.11 0.63 8.48
C THR A 384 -26.80 0.59 7.10
N SER A 385 -26.08 0.21 6.04
CA SER A 385 -26.58 0.18 4.66
C SER A 385 -27.36 -1.09 4.27
N SER A 386 -27.36 -2.12 5.13
CA SER A 386 -27.82 -3.49 4.81
C SER A 386 -29.25 -3.59 4.24
N GLY A 387 -30.14 -2.68 4.62
CA GLY A 387 -31.55 -2.70 4.19
C GLY A 387 -31.85 -1.85 2.96
N SER A 388 -30.94 -0.96 2.55
CA SER A 388 -31.16 0.03 1.48
C SER A 388 -30.24 -0.15 0.28
N TYR A 389 -29.11 -0.84 0.44
CA TYR A 389 -28.14 -1.00 -0.63
C TYR A 389 -28.61 -2.01 -1.68
N VAL A 390 -28.55 -1.58 -2.94
CA VAL A 390 -28.72 -2.44 -4.11
C VAL A 390 -27.45 -2.35 -4.93
N ARG A 391 -26.76 -3.48 -5.05
CA ARG A 391 -25.55 -3.58 -5.87
C ARG A 391 -25.85 -3.15 -7.32
N PRO A 392 -25.07 -2.25 -7.93
CA PRO A 392 -25.23 -1.85 -9.32
C PRO A 392 -25.24 -3.05 -10.27
N ASP A 393 -26.02 -2.97 -11.35
CA ASP A 393 -25.95 -3.97 -12.41
C ASP A 393 -24.57 -3.89 -13.08
N LYS A 394 -23.91 -5.04 -13.26
CA LYS A 394 -22.55 -5.09 -13.83
C LYS A 394 -22.44 -4.45 -15.22
N ARG A 395 -23.54 -4.42 -15.96
CA ARG A 395 -23.63 -3.82 -17.31
C ARG A 395 -23.61 -2.29 -17.29
N ASP A 396 -23.91 -1.68 -16.14
CA ASP A 396 -23.95 -0.23 -15.92
C ASP A 396 -22.73 0.29 -15.16
N LEU A 397 -21.73 -0.56 -14.91
CA LEU A 397 -20.63 -0.17 -14.05
C LEU A 397 -19.85 1.01 -14.63
N MET A 398 -19.72 2.02 -13.77
CA MET A 398 -18.92 3.22 -13.94
C MET A 398 -17.90 3.19 -12.81
N VAL A 399 -16.74 2.59 -13.09
CA VAL A 399 -15.69 2.26 -12.11
C VAL A 399 -14.70 3.41 -11.97
N TYR A 400 -14.50 3.86 -10.74
CA TYR A 400 -13.47 4.83 -10.38
C TYR A 400 -12.32 4.08 -9.70
N GLU A 401 -11.24 3.83 -10.43
CA GLU A 401 -10.04 3.15 -9.92
C GLU A 401 -9.18 4.15 -9.14
N LEU A 402 -8.75 3.79 -7.93
CA LEU A 402 -7.90 4.64 -7.10
C LEU A 402 -6.92 3.85 -6.22
N LEU A 403 -5.79 4.51 -5.95
CA LEU A 403 -4.81 4.17 -4.93
C LEU A 403 -4.97 5.12 -3.75
N VAL A 404 -5.33 4.60 -2.58
CA VAL A 404 -5.63 5.42 -1.39
C VAL A 404 -4.50 6.41 -1.08
N ARG A 405 -3.25 5.93 -1.10
CA ARG A 405 -2.04 6.72 -0.89
C ARG A 405 -1.98 7.96 -1.79
N ASP A 406 -2.16 7.78 -3.10
CA ASP A 406 -2.02 8.85 -4.09
C ASP A 406 -3.33 9.67 -4.25
N PHE A 407 -4.39 9.35 -3.50
CA PHE A 407 -5.67 10.06 -3.58
C PHE A 407 -5.94 10.96 -2.37
N VAL A 408 -5.57 10.56 -1.15
CA VAL A 408 -5.81 11.35 0.08
C VAL A 408 -4.54 11.47 0.91
N ALA A 409 -4.13 12.69 1.26
CA ALA A 409 -2.82 12.96 1.86
C ALA A 409 -2.59 12.32 3.25
N THR A 410 -3.67 11.95 3.95
CA THR A 410 -3.57 11.26 5.25
C THR A 410 -3.42 9.74 5.11
N HIS A 411 -3.52 9.22 3.87
CA HIS A 411 -3.49 7.80 3.55
C HIS A 411 -4.42 6.99 4.47
N SER A 412 -5.69 7.39 4.60
CA SER A 412 -6.57 6.81 5.61
C SER A 412 -7.98 6.54 5.09
N TRP A 413 -8.59 5.43 5.53
CA TRP A 413 -9.99 5.08 5.21
C TRP A 413 -10.99 6.16 5.57
N GLN A 414 -10.78 6.87 6.70
CA GLN A 414 -11.67 7.94 7.14
C GLN A 414 -11.71 9.09 6.14
N THR A 415 -10.56 9.65 5.75
CA THR A 415 -10.52 10.72 4.74
C THR A 415 -11.04 10.25 3.38
N LEU A 416 -10.73 9.01 2.97
CA LEU A 416 -11.28 8.46 1.71
C LEU A 416 -12.81 8.41 1.75
N LYS A 417 -13.40 7.98 2.87
CA LYS A 417 -14.86 7.98 3.09
C LYS A 417 -15.46 9.38 2.90
N ASP A 418 -14.80 10.41 3.40
CA ASP A 418 -15.28 11.80 3.30
C ASP A 418 -15.30 12.32 1.85
N THR A 419 -14.56 11.67 0.94
CA THR A 419 -14.54 12.03 -0.50
C THR A 419 -15.64 11.37 -1.33
N LEU A 420 -16.42 10.41 -0.80
CA LEU A 420 -17.38 9.63 -1.60
C LEU A 420 -18.43 10.49 -2.35
N ASN A 421 -18.78 11.66 -1.80
CA ASN A 421 -19.67 12.61 -2.48
C ASN A 421 -19.08 13.16 -3.79
N TYR A 422 -17.76 13.29 -3.91
CA TYR A 422 -17.10 13.66 -5.15
C TYR A 422 -17.37 12.62 -6.25
N ILE A 423 -17.17 11.34 -5.94
CA ILE A 423 -17.40 10.21 -6.86
C ILE A 423 -18.89 10.09 -7.22
N LYS A 424 -19.77 10.27 -6.23
CA LYS A 424 -21.23 10.30 -6.45
C LYS A 424 -21.64 11.42 -7.39
N ASN A 425 -21.10 12.63 -7.21
CA ASN A 425 -21.40 13.80 -8.05
C ASN A 425 -20.85 13.66 -9.48
N LEU A 426 -19.73 12.94 -9.63
CA LEU A 426 -19.23 12.52 -10.94
C LEU A 426 -20.17 11.53 -11.63
N GLY A 427 -21.07 10.88 -10.91
CA GLY A 427 -22.07 9.94 -11.45
C GLY A 427 -21.56 8.50 -11.55
N PHE A 428 -20.43 8.20 -10.92
CA PHE A 428 -19.85 6.86 -10.85
C PHE A 428 -20.52 6.04 -9.75
N ASN A 429 -20.63 4.74 -9.97
CA ASN A 429 -21.39 3.82 -9.12
C ASN A 429 -20.54 2.67 -8.56
N ALA A 430 -19.24 2.66 -8.84
CA ALA A 430 -18.30 1.74 -8.22
C ALA A 430 -16.94 2.39 -8.00
N VAL A 431 -16.29 2.03 -6.91
CA VAL A 431 -14.89 2.32 -6.62
C VAL A 431 -14.11 1.01 -6.72
N GLN A 432 -13.05 0.98 -7.53
CA GLN A 432 -12.06 -0.09 -7.52
C GLN A 432 -10.87 0.40 -6.69
N LEU A 433 -10.68 -0.20 -5.53
CA LEU A 433 -9.50 0.04 -4.71
C LEU A 433 -8.37 -0.83 -5.27
N MET A 434 -7.24 -0.20 -5.63
CA MET A 434 -5.96 -0.92 -5.80
C MET A 434 -5.67 -1.80 -4.58
N PRO A 435 -4.79 -2.82 -4.67
CA PRO A 435 -4.69 -3.84 -3.63
C PRO A 435 -4.54 -3.27 -2.21
N ILE A 436 -5.43 -3.75 -1.33
CA ILE A 436 -5.55 -3.31 0.07
C ILE A 436 -5.24 -4.43 1.05
N ASN A 437 -4.77 -5.58 0.56
CA ASN A 437 -4.25 -6.64 1.42
C ASN A 437 -2.90 -6.23 1.97
N GLU A 438 -2.57 -6.64 3.19
CA GLU A 438 -1.27 -6.36 3.78
C GLU A 438 -0.13 -6.84 2.86
N PHE A 439 0.74 -5.89 2.51
CA PHE A 439 1.84 -6.07 1.56
C PHE A 439 3.20 -5.76 2.21
N ASP A 440 4.30 -6.07 1.51
CA ASP A 440 5.63 -5.75 2.05
C ASP A 440 5.84 -4.21 2.08
N GLY A 441 6.11 -3.67 3.26
CA GLY A 441 6.33 -2.23 3.47
C GLY A 441 5.04 -1.41 3.56
N ASN A 442 5.16 -0.09 3.69
CA ASN A 442 4.01 0.82 3.75
C ASN A 442 3.79 1.60 2.43
N GLU A 443 4.79 1.65 1.56
CA GLU A 443 4.81 2.51 0.37
C GLU A 443 4.86 1.64 -0.90
N SER A 444 3.69 1.21 -1.37
CA SER A 444 3.53 0.36 -2.54
C SER A 444 2.22 0.64 -3.28
N TRP A 445 2.07 0.07 -4.48
CA TRP A 445 0.77 -0.10 -5.14
C TRP A 445 -0.02 -1.31 -4.60
N GLY A 446 0.61 -2.14 -3.76
CA GLY A 446 0.00 -3.28 -3.09
C GLY A 446 0.10 -4.62 -3.84
N TYR A 447 0.67 -4.64 -5.05
CA TYR A 447 0.96 -5.86 -5.84
C TYR A 447 2.19 -6.64 -5.34
N ASN A 448 2.47 -6.56 -4.04
CA ASN A 448 3.49 -7.34 -3.35
C ASN A 448 2.87 -7.93 -2.06
N PRO A 449 1.79 -8.73 -2.20
CA PRO A 449 0.98 -9.17 -1.07
C PRO A 449 1.73 -10.18 -0.19
N MET A 450 1.50 -10.03 1.12
CA MET A 450 2.09 -10.86 2.17
C MET A 450 1.01 -11.65 2.92
N TYR A 451 -0.05 -10.98 3.40
CA TYR A 451 -1.18 -11.59 4.13
C TYR A 451 -2.52 -11.22 3.48
N PHE A 452 -3.16 -12.21 2.85
CA PHE A 452 -4.39 -12.02 2.08
C PHE A 452 -5.66 -11.77 2.92
N PHE A 453 -5.65 -12.04 4.22
CA PHE A 453 -6.81 -11.84 5.10
C PHE A 453 -6.73 -10.55 5.91
N ALA A 454 -5.55 -9.92 5.95
CA ALA A 454 -5.36 -8.66 6.65
C ALA A 454 -5.58 -7.49 5.67
N PRO A 455 -6.45 -6.52 5.99
CA PRO A 455 -6.39 -5.21 5.35
C PRO A 455 -5.08 -4.52 5.75
N ASP A 456 -4.48 -3.81 4.81
CA ASP A 456 -3.23 -3.09 5.06
C ASP A 456 -3.45 -1.99 6.11
N LYS A 457 -2.75 -2.13 7.22
CA LYS A 457 -2.84 -1.24 8.38
C LYS A 457 -2.27 0.15 8.12
N TYR A 458 -1.49 0.34 7.05
CA TYR A 458 -1.05 1.68 6.63
C TYR A 458 -2.24 2.60 6.35
N TYR A 459 -3.38 2.05 5.92
CA TYR A 459 -4.60 2.81 5.64
C TYR A 459 -5.58 2.91 6.83
N GLY A 460 -5.32 2.19 7.92
CA GLY A 460 -6.10 2.21 9.17
C GLY A 460 -6.69 0.86 9.56
N SER A 461 -7.57 0.86 10.56
CA SER A 461 -8.12 -0.38 11.14
C SER A 461 -9.17 -1.05 10.24
N LYS A 462 -9.40 -2.36 10.45
CA LYS A 462 -10.45 -3.12 9.74
C LYS A 462 -11.85 -2.49 9.83
N ASN A 463 -12.20 -1.92 10.98
CA ASN A 463 -13.50 -1.26 11.17
C ASN A 463 -13.57 0.10 10.47
N ALA A 464 -12.43 0.79 10.27
CA ALA A 464 -12.39 1.99 9.44
C ALA A 464 -12.63 1.66 7.95
N LEU A 465 -12.07 0.55 7.46
CA LEU A 465 -12.37 0.04 6.12
C LEU A 465 -13.85 -0.37 5.98
N LYS A 466 -14.41 -1.11 6.95
CA LYS A 466 -15.85 -1.43 6.94
C LYS A 466 -16.73 -0.20 6.94
N ALA A 467 -16.36 0.84 7.69
CA ALA A 467 -17.08 2.11 7.70
C ALA A 467 -17.00 2.87 6.36
N PHE A 468 -15.88 2.78 5.65
CA PHE A 468 -15.77 3.28 4.27
C PHE A 468 -16.73 2.53 3.33
N ILE A 469 -16.72 1.20 3.38
CA ILE A 469 -17.56 0.34 2.53
C ILE A 469 -19.05 0.60 2.81
N ASP A 470 -19.44 0.64 4.09
CA ASP A 470 -20.82 0.89 4.51
C ASP A 470 -21.33 2.26 4.03
N GLN A 471 -20.47 3.28 4.11
CA GLN A 471 -20.80 4.61 3.59
C GLN A 471 -20.91 4.62 2.06
N ALA A 472 -20.03 3.92 1.33
CA ALA A 472 -20.13 3.78 -0.12
C ALA A 472 -21.46 3.11 -0.51
N HIS A 473 -21.81 2.02 0.16
CA HIS A 473 -23.07 1.30 -0.01
C HIS A 473 -24.29 2.19 0.27
N SER A 474 -24.25 3.03 1.30
CA SER A 474 -25.33 3.99 1.59
C SER A 474 -25.58 4.99 0.45
N LEU A 475 -24.56 5.26 -0.38
CA LEU A 475 -24.61 6.13 -1.55
C LEU A 475 -24.93 5.37 -2.85
N GLY A 476 -25.14 4.05 -2.78
CA GLY A 476 -25.32 3.18 -3.94
C GLY A 476 -24.05 3.00 -4.77
N ILE A 477 -22.89 3.08 -4.13
CA ILE A 477 -21.57 2.90 -4.75
C ILE A 477 -21.04 1.53 -4.31
N ALA A 478 -20.75 0.66 -5.28
CA ALA A 478 -20.09 -0.61 -5.00
C ALA A 478 -18.60 -0.41 -4.68
N VAL A 479 -18.04 -1.31 -3.86
CA VAL A 479 -16.60 -1.37 -3.60
C VAL A 479 -16.04 -2.66 -4.18
N ILE A 480 -15.09 -2.53 -5.11
CA ILE A 480 -14.38 -3.61 -5.77
C ILE A 480 -12.95 -3.60 -5.23
N GLN A 481 -12.45 -4.77 -4.84
CA GLN A 481 -11.07 -4.93 -4.38
C GLN A 481 -10.20 -5.50 -5.50
N ASP A 482 -9.12 -4.81 -5.83
CA ASP A 482 -8.06 -5.34 -6.68
C ASP A 482 -7.18 -6.33 -5.90
N ILE A 483 -6.81 -7.46 -6.52
CA ILE A 483 -6.11 -8.56 -5.85
C ILE A 483 -5.05 -9.22 -6.75
N ALA A 484 -3.83 -9.36 -6.22
CA ALA A 484 -2.75 -10.18 -6.79
C ALA A 484 -2.74 -11.59 -6.18
N PHE A 485 -3.64 -12.45 -6.66
CA PHE A 485 -3.61 -13.88 -6.28
C PHE A 485 -2.78 -14.74 -7.20
N ASN A 486 -2.16 -14.17 -8.24
CA ASN A 486 -1.22 -14.87 -9.11
C ASN A 486 0.13 -15.13 -8.40
N HIS A 487 0.52 -14.30 -7.43
CA HIS A 487 1.77 -14.49 -6.68
C HIS A 487 1.69 -14.02 -5.22
N ALA A 488 2.73 -14.30 -4.43
CA ALA A 488 2.97 -13.69 -3.12
C ALA A 488 4.47 -13.43 -2.89
N THR A 489 4.81 -12.54 -1.95
CA THR A 489 6.21 -12.27 -1.57
C THR A 489 6.79 -13.38 -0.70
N GLY A 490 8.12 -13.40 -0.54
CA GLY A 490 8.81 -14.33 0.35
C GLY A 490 8.47 -14.13 1.84
N GLN A 491 7.91 -12.98 2.23
CA GLN A 491 7.41 -12.77 3.60
C GLN A 491 6.08 -13.47 3.87
N SER A 492 5.34 -13.84 2.82
CA SER A 492 4.10 -14.60 2.98
C SER A 492 4.39 -15.91 3.73
N PRO A 493 3.62 -16.28 4.77
CA PRO A 493 3.87 -17.50 5.53
C PRO A 493 3.77 -18.76 4.66
N LEU A 494 2.98 -18.70 3.57
CA LEU A 494 2.85 -19.79 2.60
C LEU A 494 4.14 -20.01 1.80
N ALA A 495 4.94 -18.97 1.57
CA ALA A 495 6.24 -19.05 0.90
C ALA A 495 7.35 -19.33 1.92
N ALA A 496 7.40 -18.55 3.01
CA ALA A 496 8.43 -18.61 4.04
C ALA A 496 8.57 -19.99 4.70
N MET A 497 7.46 -20.73 4.86
CA MET A 497 7.52 -22.09 5.42
C MET A 497 8.34 -23.05 4.55
N TRP A 498 8.27 -22.97 3.22
CA TRP A 498 9.02 -23.84 2.31
C TRP A 498 9.98 -23.00 1.45
N TRP A 499 10.92 -22.36 2.13
CA TRP A 499 11.90 -21.49 1.49
C TRP A 499 13.20 -22.22 1.15
N ASN A 500 13.68 -22.03 -0.08
CA ASN A 500 15.03 -22.40 -0.49
C ASN A 500 15.95 -21.17 -0.35
N ALA A 501 16.61 -21.04 0.80
CA ALA A 501 17.50 -19.91 1.08
C ALA A 501 18.69 -19.82 0.11
N GLY A 502 19.14 -20.94 -0.47
CA GLY A 502 20.27 -20.94 -1.42
C GLY A 502 19.94 -20.32 -2.78
N ALA A 503 18.68 -20.43 -3.20
CA ALA A 503 18.18 -19.87 -4.47
C ALA A 503 17.30 -18.63 -4.28
N ASN A 504 17.00 -18.25 -3.03
CA ASN A 504 16.12 -17.14 -2.67
C ASN A 504 14.73 -17.23 -3.34
N GLN A 505 14.13 -18.44 -3.30
CA GLN A 505 12.83 -18.74 -3.89
C GLN A 505 12.08 -19.82 -3.09
N THR A 506 10.84 -20.08 -3.45
CA THR A 506 10.06 -21.22 -2.94
C THR A 506 10.70 -22.55 -3.34
N ALA A 507 10.75 -23.50 -2.41
CA ALA A 507 11.30 -24.83 -2.67
C ALA A 507 10.37 -25.66 -3.56
N ALA A 508 10.93 -26.61 -4.33
CA ALA A 508 10.19 -27.55 -5.18
C ALA A 508 9.07 -28.33 -4.47
N ASN A 509 9.16 -28.50 -3.15
CA ASN A 509 8.15 -29.19 -2.34
C ASN A 509 7.14 -28.24 -1.66
N ASN A 510 7.09 -26.96 -2.04
CA ASN A 510 6.08 -26.04 -1.54
C ASN A 510 4.67 -26.50 -2.00
N PRO A 511 3.69 -26.63 -1.09
CA PRO A 511 2.36 -27.12 -1.41
C PRO A 511 1.44 -26.08 -2.07
N TYR A 512 1.86 -24.82 -2.19
CA TYR A 512 1.07 -23.71 -2.71
C TYR A 512 1.64 -23.10 -3.99
N PHE A 513 2.97 -23.00 -4.08
CA PHE A 513 3.65 -22.28 -5.15
C PHE A 513 4.41 -23.22 -6.08
N TYR A 514 4.57 -22.79 -7.33
CA TYR A 514 5.62 -23.34 -8.18
C TYR A 514 7.00 -22.89 -7.68
N GLU A 515 8.03 -23.69 -7.96
CA GLU A 515 9.43 -23.28 -7.75
C GLU A 515 9.84 -22.21 -8.77
N THR A 516 9.36 -22.33 -10.00
CA THR A 516 9.57 -21.39 -11.10
C THR A 516 8.23 -21.02 -11.71
N ALA A 517 8.02 -19.73 -11.98
CA ALA A 517 6.79 -19.24 -12.60
C ALA A 517 6.47 -19.96 -13.93
N GLN A 518 5.19 -20.23 -14.16
CA GLN A 518 4.70 -20.98 -15.33
C GLN A 518 4.40 -20.09 -16.55
N HIS A 519 4.80 -18.83 -16.50
CA HIS A 519 4.52 -17.82 -17.50
C HIS A 519 5.74 -16.88 -17.70
N PRO A 520 5.83 -16.13 -18.81
CA PRO A 520 7.05 -15.38 -19.17
C PRO A 520 7.32 -14.14 -18.30
N PHE A 521 6.36 -13.72 -17.47
CA PHE A 521 6.50 -12.55 -16.61
C PHE A 521 7.20 -12.89 -15.31
N ASN A 522 8.08 -11.99 -14.88
CA ASN A 522 8.69 -12.06 -13.58
C ASN A 522 7.69 -11.57 -12.52
N VAL A 523 7.27 -12.48 -11.66
CA VAL A 523 6.45 -12.25 -10.48
C VAL A 523 7.23 -12.77 -9.28
N PHE A 524 6.80 -12.48 -8.05
CA PHE A 524 7.47 -12.98 -6.85
C PHE A 524 7.48 -14.52 -6.78
N HIS A 525 6.46 -15.13 -6.18
CA HIS A 525 6.29 -16.58 -6.15
C HIS A 525 4.93 -16.96 -6.72
N ASP A 526 4.94 -17.66 -7.85
CA ASP A 526 3.76 -18.00 -8.65
C ASP A 526 2.90 -19.08 -7.96
N PHE A 527 1.63 -18.78 -7.73
CA PHE A 527 0.69 -19.70 -7.11
C PHE A 527 0.32 -20.85 -8.04
N ASN A 528 0.44 -22.08 -7.54
CA ASN A 528 -0.11 -23.24 -8.22
C ASN A 528 -1.61 -23.36 -7.96
N HIS A 529 -2.43 -22.83 -8.86
CA HIS A 529 -3.90 -22.90 -8.74
C HIS A 529 -4.51 -24.27 -9.05
N ASN A 530 -3.71 -25.30 -9.36
CA ASN A 530 -4.21 -26.66 -9.62
C ASN A 530 -4.26 -27.55 -8.39
N VAL A 531 -3.57 -27.18 -7.31
CA VAL A 531 -3.52 -27.97 -6.08
C VAL A 531 -4.60 -27.53 -5.09
N GLU A 532 -5.10 -28.49 -4.31
CA GLU A 532 -6.20 -28.25 -3.38
C GLU A 532 -5.87 -27.23 -2.28
N PRO A 533 -4.65 -27.17 -1.71
CA PRO A 533 -4.30 -26.15 -0.70
C PRO A 533 -4.49 -24.71 -1.20
N THR A 534 -4.01 -24.37 -2.40
CA THR A 534 -4.20 -23.06 -3.02
C THR A 534 -5.67 -22.79 -3.31
N LYS A 535 -6.35 -23.77 -3.91
CA LYS A 535 -7.79 -23.74 -4.21
C LYS A 535 -8.64 -23.48 -2.95
N TYR A 536 -8.30 -24.10 -1.83
CA TYR A 536 -8.95 -23.91 -0.53
C TYR A 536 -8.67 -22.52 0.03
N HIS A 537 -7.40 -22.08 0.01
CA HIS A 537 -7.01 -20.76 0.51
C HIS A 537 -7.72 -19.62 -0.24
N VAL A 538 -7.79 -19.70 -1.57
CA VAL A 538 -8.54 -18.73 -2.39
C VAL A 538 -10.04 -18.76 -2.09
N SER A 539 -10.65 -19.95 -1.95
CA SER A 539 -12.08 -20.06 -1.57
C SER A 539 -12.36 -19.47 -0.18
N ARG A 540 -11.42 -19.60 0.76
CA ARG A 540 -11.48 -18.98 2.09
C ARG A 540 -11.41 -17.46 2.00
N PHE A 541 -10.49 -16.94 1.18
CA PHE A 541 -10.32 -15.53 0.92
C PHE A 541 -11.60 -14.92 0.34
N ILE A 542 -12.12 -15.52 -0.73
CA ILE A 542 -13.37 -15.09 -1.39
C ILE A 542 -14.49 -14.99 -0.37
N ARG A 543 -14.68 -16.03 0.45
CA ARG A 543 -15.71 -16.03 1.47
C ARG A 543 -15.50 -14.90 2.48
N HIS A 544 -14.29 -14.78 3.00
CA HIS A 544 -13.95 -13.79 4.02
C HIS A 544 -14.28 -12.36 3.55
N TRP A 545 -13.76 -11.92 2.41
CA TRP A 545 -13.95 -10.54 1.95
C TRP A 545 -15.38 -10.24 1.49
N LEU A 546 -16.08 -11.21 0.88
CA LEU A 546 -17.47 -11.04 0.47
C LEU A 546 -18.46 -11.06 1.65
N THR A 547 -18.13 -11.71 2.78
CA THR A 547 -19.04 -11.76 3.95
C THR A 547 -18.66 -10.80 5.07
N GLU A 548 -17.40 -10.75 5.45
CA GLU A 548 -16.91 -9.98 6.61
C GLU A 548 -16.77 -8.49 6.29
N TYR A 549 -16.22 -8.19 5.11
CA TYR A 549 -16.04 -6.82 4.62
C TYR A 549 -17.12 -6.38 3.63
N ARG A 550 -17.94 -7.33 3.14
CA ARG A 550 -19.02 -7.07 2.17
C ARG A 550 -18.55 -6.37 0.89
N ILE A 551 -17.32 -6.65 0.46
CA ILE A 551 -16.84 -6.22 -0.85
C ILE A 551 -17.80 -6.75 -1.94
N ASP A 552 -18.04 -5.97 -2.99
CA ASP A 552 -19.00 -6.31 -4.05
C ASP A 552 -18.44 -7.23 -5.13
N GLY A 553 -17.12 -7.36 -5.17
CA GLY A 553 -16.41 -8.20 -6.12
C GLY A 553 -14.92 -7.89 -6.14
N PHE A 554 -14.21 -8.59 -7.02
CA PHE A 554 -12.76 -8.48 -7.15
C PHE A 554 -12.36 -8.12 -8.58
N ARG A 555 -11.30 -7.33 -8.72
CA ARG A 555 -10.49 -7.27 -9.94
C ARG A 555 -9.26 -8.14 -9.72
N TRP A 556 -9.12 -9.18 -10.54
CA TRP A 556 -8.05 -10.15 -10.45
C TRP A 556 -6.90 -9.74 -11.36
N ASP A 557 -5.79 -9.36 -10.75
CA ASP A 557 -4.54 -8.99 -11.39
C ASP A 557 -3.90 -10.18 -12.10
N LEU A 558 -3.32 -9.91 -13.28
CA LEU A 558 -2.64 -10.87 -14.14
C LEU A 558 -3.43 -12.18 -14.26
N SER A 559 -4.74 -12.09 -14.53
CA SER A 559 -5.63 -13.25 -14.51
C SER A 559 -5.21 -14.35 -15.49
N LYS A 560 -4.46 -13.98 -16.53
CA LYS A 560 -3.92 -14.91 -17.53
C LYS A 560 -2.71 -15.71 -17.02
N GLY A 561 -2.06 -15.23 -15.96
CA GLY A 561 -1.00 -15.91 -15.21
C GLY A 561 -1.50 -17.14 -14.42
N PHE A 562 -2.81 -17.33 -14.26
CA PHE A 562 -3.41 -18.49 -13.60
C PHE A 562 -3.35 -19.73 -14.53
N THR A 563 -2.14 -20.14 -14.85
CA THR A 563 -1.81 -21.15 -15.85
C THR A 563 -0.83 -22.17 -15.29
N ASN A 564 -0.77 -23.31 -15.96
CA ASN A 564 0.07 -24.45 -15.62
C ASN A 564 0.83 -25.00 -16.81
N ASN A 565 0.70 -24.33 -17.96
CA ASN A 565 1.43 -24.67 -19.16
C ASN A 565 2.66 -23.78 -19.19
N PHE A 566 3.76 -24.25 -18.61
CA PHE A 566 5.03 -23.52 -18.63
C PHE A 566 5.36 -23.06 -20.06
N THR A 567 5.61 -21.77 -20.20
CA THR A 567 6.19 -21.20 -21.41
C THR A 567 6.91 -19.89 -21.07
N SER A 568 8.06 -19.68 -21.72
CA SER A 568 8.77 -18.40 -21.71
C SER A 568 8.42 -17.52 -22.92
N ASP A 569 7.56 -18.01 -23.83
CA ASP A 569 7.11 -17.28 -25.01
C ASP A 569 5.71 -16.69 -24.79
N VAL A 570 5.59 -15.36 -24.96
CA VAL A 570 4.34 -14.61 -24.78
C VAL A 570 3.27 -15.04 -25.78
N ASN A 571 3.64 -15.39 -27.02
CA ASN A 571 2.67 -15.82 -28.03
C ASN A 571 2.03 -17.17 -27.67
N SER A 572 2.84 -18.11 -27.17
CA SER A 572 2.40 -19.41 -26.69
C SER A 572 1.56 -19.28 -25.42
N TRP A 573 1.96 -18.41 -24.49
CA TRP A 573 1.18 -18.10 -23.28
C TRP A 573 -0.20 -17.53 -23.62
N ASN A 574 -0.26 -16.74 -24.70
CA ASN A 574 -1.47 -16.09 -25.16
C ASN A 574 -2.49 -17.02 -25.82
N GLN A 575 -2.09 -18.22 -26.26
CA GLN A 575 -3.01 -19.19 -26.84
C GLN A 575 -4.09 -19.62 -25.85
N TYR A 576 -5.23 -20.02 -26.40
CA TYR A 576 -6.36 -20.55 -25.65
C TYR A 576 -5.95 -21.72 -24.74
N ASN A 577 -6.38 -21.69 -23.48
CA ASN A 577 -6.07 -22.72 -22.49
C ASN A 577 -7.32 -23.11 -21.68
N GLN A 578 -7.86 -24.29 -21.96
CA GLN A 578 -9.03 -24.83 -21.25
C GLN A 578 -8.81 -25.00 -19.73
N ALA A 579 -7.62 -25.36 -19.27
CA ALA A 579 -7.34 -25.54 -17.84
C ALA A 579 -7.41 -24.21 -17.08
N ARG A 580 -6.94 -23.12 -17.71
CA ARG A 580 -7.09 -21.76 -17.20
C ARG A 580 -8.55 -21.32 -17.16
N ILE A 581 -9.32 -21.60 -18.22
CA ILE A 581 -10.77 -21.36 -18.23
C ILE A 581 -11.46 -22.10 -17.07
N ASN A 582 -11.16 -23.38 -16.85
CA ASN A 582 -11.75 -24.17 -15.76
C ASN A 582 -11.40 -23.60 -14.37
N THR A 583 -10.17 -23.11 -14.21
CA THR A 583 -9.73 -22.43 -12.98
C THR A 583 -10.57 -21.19 -12.70
N TRP A 584 -10.77 -20.35 -13.72
CA TRP A 584 -11.61 -19.15 -13.59
C TRP A 584 -13.08 -19.47 -13.33
N GLN A 585 -13.64 -20.48 -14.00
CA GLN A 585 -15.00 -20.94 -13.74
C GLN A 585 -15.18 -21.36 -12.27
N ARG A 586 -14.23 -22.11 -11.70
CA ARG A 586 -14.25 -22.49 -10.27
C ARG A 586 -14.29 -21.29 -9.34
N TYR A 587 -13.42 -20.30 -9.56
CA TYR A 587 -13.36 -19.12 -8.68
C TYR A 587 -14.61 -18.25 -8.83
N TYR A 588 -15.07 -18.04 -10.05
CA TYR A 588 -16.35 -17.35 -10.30
C TYR A 588 -17.50 -18.06 -9.59
N ASP A 589 -17.62 -19.38 -9.70
CA ASP A 589 -18.68 -20.15 -9.04
C ASP A 589 -18.60 -20.03 -7.52
N SER A 590 -17.37 -20.06 -6.97
CA SER A 590 -17.14 -19.85 -5.53
C SER A 590 -17.63 -18.47 -5.08
N MET A 591 -17.38 -17.42 -5.87
CA MET A 591 -17.87 -16.06 -5.60
C MET A 591 -19.40 -16.01 -5.67
N GLN A 592 -20.00 -16.58 -6.73
CA GLN A 592 -21.46 -16.55 -6.92
C GLN A 592 -22.20 -17.34 -5.84
N VAL A 593 -21.63 -18.43 -5.32
CA VAL A 593 -22.21 -19.19 -4.19
C VAL A 593 -22.23 -18.37 -2.90
N VAL A 594 -21.19 -17.57 -2.65
CA VAL A 594 -21.09 -16.75 -1.43
C VAL A 594 -21.91 -15.47 -1.53
N SER A 595 -21.78 -14.76 -2.64
CA SER A 595 -22.48 -13.50 -2.90
C SER A 595 -22.94 -13.48 -4.36
N PRO A 596 -24.17 -13.95 -4.65
CA PRO A 596 -24.72 -13.95 -5.99
C PRO A 596 -24.67 -12.55 -6.62
N GLY A 597 -24.26 -12.48 -7.88
CA GLY A 597 -24.11 -11.22 -8.60
C GLY A 597 -22.86 -10.41 -8.20
N SER A 598 -21.94 -10.97 -7.41
CA SER A 598 -20.64 -10.33 -7.15
C SER A 598 -19.83 -10.20 -8.44
N TYR A 599 -19.01 -9.15 -8.52
CA TYR A 599 -18.24 -8.85 -9.72
C TYR A 599 -16.94 -9.66 -9.75
N CYS A 600 -16.70 -10.38 -10.84
CA CYS A 600 -15.42 -11.01 -11.14
C CYS A 600 -14.85 -10.30 -12.36
N ILE A 601 -13.93 -9.36 -12.13
CA ILE A 601 -13.29 -8.54 -13.16
C ILE A 601 -11.88 -9.10 -13.37
N LEU A 602 -11.48 -9.33 -14.62
CA LEU A 602 -10.22 -9.97 -14.93
C LEU A 602 -9.34 -9.03 -15.74
N GLU A 603 -8.12 -8.82 -15.28
CA GLU A 603 -7.04 -8.35 -16.13
C GLU A 603 -6.54 -9.53 -16.97
N HIS A 604 -7.27 -9.83 -18.04
CA HIS A 604 -6.94 -10.97 -18.90
C HIS A 604 -6.02 -10.57 -20.04
N LEU A 605 -6.35 -9.45 -20.71
CA LEU A 605 -5.58 -8.81 -21.78
C LEU A 605 -5.00 -9.84 -22.77
N GLY A 606 -5.83 -10.82 -23.10
CA GLY A 606 -5.45 -12.04 -23.79
C GLY A 606 -6.01 -12.11 -25.21
N ASN A 607 -6.03 -13.32 -25.78
CA ASN A 607 -6.76 -13.56 -27.02
C ASN A 607 -8.27 -13.44 -26.77
N ASP A 608 -8.98 -12.95 -27.79
CA ASP A 608 -10.41 -12.65 -27.69
C ASP A 608 -11.29 -13.89 -27.46
N ASP A 609 -10.81 -15.09 -27.80
CA ASP A 609 -11.53 -16.36 -27.63
C ASP A 609 -11.77 -16.70 -26.16
N GLU A 610 -10.72 -16.67 -25.33
CA GLU A 610 -10.84 -16.89 -23.88
C GLU A 610 -11.68 -15.80 -23.22
N GLU A 611 -11.44 -14.53 -23.57
CA GLU A 611 -12.19 -13.41 -23.03
C GLU A 611 -13.69 -13.55 -23.32
N ALA A 612 -14.06 -13.97 -24.54
CA ALA A 612 -15.45 -14.19 -24.91
C ALA A 612 -16.09 -15.34 -24.10
N GLU A 613 -15.36 -16.43 -23.86
CA GLU A 613 -15.86 -17.56 -23.06
C GLU A 613 -16.07 -17.18 -21.58
N LEU A 614 -15.09 -16.47 -20.99
CA LEU A 614 -15.19 -15.96 -19.62
C LEU A 614 -16.35 -14.95 -19.48
N ALA A 615 -16.53 -14.09 -20.48
CA ALA A 615 -17.66 -13.16 -20.54
C ALA A 615 -19.01 -13.88 -20.62
N LYS A 616 -19.12 -14.94 -21.44
CA LYS A 616 -20.36 -15.75 -21.56
C LYS A 616 -20.78 -16.35 -20.23
N ARG A 617 -19.81 -16.74 -19.39
CA ARG A 617 -20.04 -17.27 -18.03
C ARG A 617 -20.53 -16.21 -17.05
N GLY A 618 -20.19 -14.94 -17.28
CA GLY A 618 -20.65 -13.79 -16.50
C GLY A 618 -19.54 -12.95 -15.87
N MET A 619 -18.27 -13.27 -16.15
CA MET A 619 -17.11 -12.50 -15.73
C MET A 619 -16.96 -11.24 -16.59
N MET A 620 -16.21 -10.26 -16.09
CA MET A 620 -15.92 -8.99 -16.75
C MET A 620 -14.43 -8.88 -17.08
N LEU A 621 -14.11 -8.15 -18.13
CA LEU A 621 -12.77 -8.12 -18.71
C LEU A 621 -12.29 -6.68 -18.82
N TRP A 622 -11.04 -6.43 -18.43
CA TRP A 622 -10.35 -5.18 -18.75
C TRP A 622 -10.23 -5.00 -20.26
N GLY A 623 -10.67 -3.84 -20.75
CA GLY A 623 -10.66 -3.48 -22.17
C GLY A 623 -9.78 -2.27 -22.42
N ILE A 624 -8.46 -2.45 -22.36
CA ILE A 624 -7.48 -1.40 -22.61
C ILE A 624 -7.67 -0.77 -23.99
N MET A 625 -7.70 0.56 -24.04
CA MET A 625 -7.66 1.35 -25.28
C MET A 625 -6.73 2.58 -25.17
N HIS A 626 -5.80 2.56 -24.20
CA HIS A 626 -4.95 3.70 -23.86
C HIS A 626 -4.18 4.25 -25.05
N TYR A 627 -3.35 3.41 -25.69
CA TYR A 627 -2.52 3.85 -26.82
C TYR A 627 -3.37 4.54 -27.90
N ASN A 628 -4.50 3.95 -28.27
CA ASN A 628 -5.35 4.48 -29.33
C ASN A 628 -6.01 5.81 -28.93
N PHE A 629 -6.52 5.94 -27.71
CA PHE A 629 -7.06 7.20 -27.22
C PHE A 629 -5.99 8.28 -27.05
N ALA A 630 -4.76 7.92 -26.63
CA ALA A 630 -3.61 8.82 -26.59
C ALA A 630 -3.30 9.36 -28.00
N GLN A 631 -3.19 8.50 -29.02
CA GLN A 631 -2.95 8.95 -30.41
C GLN A 631 -4.04 9.91 -30.92
N ASN A 632 -5.32 9.62 -30.63
CA ASN A 632 -6.43 10.51 -30.97
C ASN A 632 -6.32 11.85 -30.24
N THR A 633 -6.15 11.85 -28.92
CA THR A 633 -6.06 13.08 -28.13
C THR A 633 -4.80 13.89 -28.44
N GLN A 634 -3.71 13.26 -28.87
CA GLN A 634 -2.50 13.94 -29.37
C GLN A 634 -2.68 14.52 -30.77
N GLY A 635 -3.68 14.07 -31.54
CA GLY A 635 -3.91 14.52 -32.92
C GLY A 635 -2.95 13.91 -33.92
N LEU A 636 -2.52 12.67 -33.67
CA LEU A 636 -1.61 11.90 -34.52
C LEU A 636 -2.40 11.02 -35.47
N SER A 637 -1.91 10.80 -36.69
CA SER A 637 -2.66 10.08 -37.75
C SER A 637 -2.50 8.55 -37.71
N THR A 638 -1.66 8.03 -36.82
CA THR A 638 -1.34 6.59 -36.71
C THR A 638 -1.84 6.02 -35.40
N GLY A 639 -2.27 4.76 -35.39
CA GLY A 639 -2.68 4.08 -34.15
C GLY A 639 -4.00 4.56 -33.56
N THR A 640 -4.82 5.31 -34.31
CA THR A 640 -6.05 5.97 -33.85
C THR A 640 -7.29 5.07 -33.83
N ASP A 641 -7.19 3.81 -34.28
CA ASP A 641 -8.32 2.89 -34.37
C ASP A 641 -8.82 2.51 -32.97
N ILE A 642 -10.07 2.84 -32.67
CA ILE A 642 -10.74 2.50 -31.42
C ILE A 642 -11.92 1.54 -31.63
N ASN A 643 -11.99 0.82 -32.76
CA ASN A 643 -13.07 -0.12 -33.04
C ASN A 643 -13.23 -1.15 -31.92
N ARG A 644 -12.12 -1.65 -31.37
CA ARG A 644 -12.09 -2.67 -30.29
C ARG A 644 -12.56 -2.16 -28.93
N ALA A 645 -12.83 -0.85 -28.81
CA ALA A 645 -13.46 -0.24 -27.64
C ALA A 645 -14.96 -0.61 -27.52
N PHE A 646 -15.61 -0.94 -28.64
CA PHE A 646 -16.93 -1.55 -28.63
C PHE A 646 -16.79 -3.06 -28.58
N TRP A 647 -17.31 -3.68 -27.52
CA TRP A 647 -17.05 -5.08 -27.17
C TRP A 647 -17.38 -6.08 -28.28
N LYS A 648 -18.43 -5.88 -29.09
CA LYS A 648 -18.77 -6.79 -30.21
C LYS A 648 -17.80 -6.74 -31.38
N ASN A 649 -16.96 -5.72 -31.46
CA ASN A 649 -15.95 -5.62 -32.52
C ASN A 649 -14.70 -6.46 -32.20
N ARG A 650 -14.65 -7.13 -31.05
CA ARG A 650 -13.63 -8.14 -30.74
C ARG A 650 -14.00 -9.47 -31.41
N SER A 651 -13.00 -10.25 -31.80
CA SER A 651 -13.23 -11.57 -32.41
C SER A 651 -14.01 -12.46 -31.42
N PHE A 652 -14.90 -13.34 -31.88
CA PHE A 652 -15.74 -14.21 -31.02
C PHE A 652 -16.81 -13.50 -30.15
N TRP A 653 -16.75 -12.18 -29.98
CA TRP A 653 -17.70 -11.42 -29.16
C TRP A 653 -19.00 -11.03 -29.90
N SER A 654 -19.09 -11.28 -31.21
CA SER A 654 -20.31 -11.08 -32.00
C SER A 654 -21.39 -12.17 -31.76
N ASP A 655 -21.07 -13.18 -30.95
CA ASP A 655 -22.00 -14.25 -30.56
C ASP A 655 -23.25 -13.67 -29.86
N VAL A 656 -24.43 -14.10 -30.31
CA VAL A 656 -25.72 -13.61 -29.78
C VAL A 656 -25.92 -13.90 -28.29
N SER A 657 -25.25 -14.91 -27.74
CA SER A 657 -25.27 -15.25 -26.30
C SER A 657 -24.55 -14.23 -25.40
N LEU A 658 -23.87 -13.25 -26.01
CA LEU A 658 -23.24 -12.12 -25.35
C LEU A 658 -24.05 -10.81 -25.49
N ASN A 659 -25.15 -10.79 -26.25
CA ASN A 659 -25.93 -9.56 -26.50
C ASN A 659 -26.43 -8.87 -25.21
N ASP A 660 -26.68 -9.63 -24.14
CA ASP A 660 -27.08 -9.13 -22.82
C ASP A 660 -25.92 -9.06 -21.82
N LYS A 661 -24.68 -9.33 -22.28
CA LYS A 661 -23.45 -9.42 -21.48
C LYS A 661 -22.35 -8.52 -22.06
N PRO A 662 -22.52 -7.20 -22.09
CA PRO A 662 -21.49 -6.26 -22.50
C PRO A 662 -20.38 -6.18 -21.42
N HIS A 663 -19.73 -7.29 -21.10
CA HIS A 663 -18.86 -7.43 -19.92
C HIS A 663 -17.42 -6.92 -20.14
N LEU A 664 -17.19 -6.08 -21.15
CA LEU A 664 -15.90 -5.42 -21.38
C LEU A 664 -15.89 -4.06 -20.67
N ILE A 665 -15.03 -3.89 -19.67
CA ILE A 665 -14.79 -2.62 -18.99
C ILE A 665 -13.78 -1.83 -19.80
N THR A 666 -14.27 -0.95 -20.67
CA THR A 666 -13.41 -0.15 -21.55
C THR A 666 -12.84 1.06 -20.81
N TYR A 667 -11.55 1.32 -20.98
CA TYR A 667 -10.87 2.47 -20.38
C TYR A 667 -9.81 3.05 -21.32
N ALA A 668 -9.50 4.34 -21.13
CA ALA A 668 -8.45 5.06 -21.86
C ALA A 668 -7.17 5.21 -21.03
N GLU A 669 -7.23 4.97 -19.73
CA GLU A 669 -6.11 5.10 -18.80
C GLU A 669 -6.40 4.28 -17.53
N SER A 670 -5.38 3.56 -17.03
CA SER A 670 -5.38 2.85 -15.73
C SER A 670 -4.09 3.14 -14.95
N HIS A 671 -3.61 2.22 -14.08
CA HIS A 671 -2.31 2.38 -13.39
C HIS A 671 -1.16 2.18 -14.34
N ASP A 672 -1.33 1.25 -15.28
CA ASP A 672 -0.21 0.62 -15.96
C ASP A 672 0.39 1.53 -17.03
N GLU A 673 -0.48 2.33 -17.64
CA GLU A 673 -0.15 3.18 -18.77
C GLU A 673 0.11 4.63 -18.37
N GLN A 674 0.70 5.38 -19.30
CA GLN A 674 0.96 6.81 -19.09
C GLN A 674 -0.35 7.59 -18.98
N ARG A 675 -0.31 8.79 -18.38
CA ARG A 675 -1.47 9.68 -18.32
C ARG A 675 -1.77 10.31 -19.68
N ILE A 676 -3.03 10.29 -20.12
CA ILE A 676 -3.49 10.91 -21.38
C ILE A 676 -3.09 12.39 -21.45
N MET A 677 -3.31 13.14 -20.37
CA MET A 677 -2.95 14.56 -20.35
C MET A 677 -1.44 14.79 -20.35
N TYR A 678 -0.65 13.92 -19.72
CA TYR A 678 0.81 13.97 -19.82
C TYR A 678 1.27 13.73 -21.27
N ASP A 679 0.70 12.74 -21.94
CA ASP A 679 1.01 12.43 -23.33
C ASP A 679 0.63 13.57 -24.30
N ASN A 680 -0.51 14.24 -24.06
CA ASN A 680 -0.89 15.42 -24.83
C ASN A 680 0.15 16.55 -24.69
N ILE A 681 0.57 16.85 -23.47
CA ILE A 681 1.51 17.95 -23.18
C ILE A 681 2.91 17.66 -23.75
N ASN A 682 3.37 16.41 -23.67
CA ASN A 682 4.75 16.08 -24.03
C ASN A 682 4.92 15.67 -25.50
N SER A 683 3.89 15.06 -26.10
CA SER A 683 3.99 14.42 -27.40
C SER A 683 2.86 14.79 -28.36
N GLY A 684 1.98 15.72 -27.97
CA GLY A 684 0.90 16.24 -28.82
C GLY A 684 1.39 16.91 -30.11
N ASN A 685 0.54 16.85 -31.13
CA ASN A 685 0.76 17.45 -32.44
C ASN A 685 0.78 18.98 -32.35
N THR A 686 1.81 19.58 -32.94
CA THR A 686 2.06 21.03 -32.92
C THR A 686 2.01 21.67 -34.31
N SER A 687 1.61 20.91 -35.35
CA SER A 687 1.62 21.37 -36.74
C SER A 687 0.69 22.55 -37.00
N ASN A 688 -0.39 22.68 -36.22
CA ASN A 688 -1.22 23.87 -36.19
C ASN A 688 -0.89 24.71 -34.94
N GLY A 689 -0.13 25.80 -35.12
CA GLY A 689 0.24 26.70 -34.02
C GLY A 689 -0.95 27.37 -33.31
N ALA A 690 -2.11 27.50 -33.97
CA ALA A 690 -3.34 28.01 -33.35
C ALA A 690 -4.11 26.95 -32.53
N HIS A 691 -3.74 25.68 -32.65
CA HIS A 691 -4.29 24.56 -31.90
C HIS A 691 -3.17 23.61 -31.45
N ASN A 692 -2.19 24.17 -30.75
CA ASN A 692 -1.05 23.41 -30.23
C ASN A 692 -1.51 22.44 -29.14
N VAL A 693 -1.48 21.12 -29.41
CA VAL A 693 -1.97 20.10 -28.47
C VAL A 693 -1.13 20.03 -27.18
N ARG A 694 0.10 20.53 -27.21
CA ARG A 694 0.97 20.60 -26.02
C ARG A 694 0.58 21.70 -25.04
N ASP A 695 -0.27 22.64 -25.45
CA ASP A 695 -0.88 23.59 -24.52
C ASP A 695 -1.91 22.85 -23.64
N THR A 696 -1.80 23.02 -22.32
CA THR A 696 -2.66 22.32 -21.36
C THR A 696 -4.15 22.55 -21.61
N THR A 697 -4.54 23.72 -22.11
CA THR A 697 -5.94 24.04 -22.43
C THR A 697 -6.42 23.26 -23.62
N VAL A 698 -5.63 23.25 -24.69
CA VAL A 698 -5.93 22.49 -25.90
C VAL A 698 -5.98 21.00 -25.57
N GLY A 699 -5.02 20.50 -24.78
CA GLY A 699 -5.01 19.13 -24.27
C GLY A 699 -6.30 18.79 -23.50
N LEU A 700 -6.73 19.64 -22.56
CA LEU A 700 -7.97 19.42 -21.80
C LEU A 700 -9.21 19.36 -22.70
N PHE A 701 -9.34 20.26 -23.66
CA PHE A 701 -10.46 20.25 -24.62
C PHE A 701 -10.48 18.96 -25.46
N ARG A 702 -9.32 18.44 -25.83
CA ARG A 702 -9.21 17.20 -26.61
C ARG A 702 -9.52 15.98 -25.74
N THR A 703 -9.18 16.03 -24.44
CA THR A 703 -9.59 15.02 -23.46
C THR A 703 -11.10 15.06 -23.19
N GLU A 704 -11.77 16.21 -23.29
CA GLU A 704 -13.25 16.26 -23.26
C GLU A 704 -13.87 15.51 -24.45
N ALA A 705 -13.31 15.67 -25.65
CA ALA A 705 -13.75 14.92 -26.84
C ALA A 705 -13.55 13.41 -26.66
N MET A 706 -12.42 13.00 -26.06
CA MET A 706 -12.18 11.61 -25.67
C MET A 706 -13.22 11.11 -24.66
N ALA A 707 -13.50 11.88 -23.60
CA ALA A 707 -14.49 11.53 -22.60
C ALA A 707 -15.87 11.32 -23.23
N ALA A 708 -16.28 12.19 -24.16
CA ALA A 708 -17.55 12.04 -24.89
C ALA A 708 -17.61 10.76 -25.73
N VAL A 709 -16.51 10.39 -26.41
CA VAL A 709 -16.44 9.16 -27.20
C VAL A 709 -16.39 7.92 -26.31
N LEU A 710 -15.51 7.87 -25.32
CA LEU A 710 -15.37 6.76 -24.37
C LEU A 710 -16.69 6.50 -23.64
N MET A 711 -17.28 7.55 -23.06
CA MET A 711 -18.53 7.47 -22.31
C MET A 711 -19.76 7.34 -23.24
N GLY A 712 -19.60 7.64 -24.53
CA GLY A 712 -20.63 7.41 -25.55
C GLY A 712 -20.76 5.94 -25.91
N LEU A 713 -19.72 5.12 -25.77
CA LEU A 713 -19.80 3.70 -26.15
C LEU A 713 -20.65 2.88 -25.17
N PRO A 714 -21.52 1.97 -25.64
CA PRO A 714 -22.25 1.03 -24.78
C PRO A 714 -21.32 0.15 -23.92
N GLY A 715 -21.86 -0.41 -22.82
CA GLY A 715 -21.15 -1.26 -21.86
C GLY A 715 -20.41 -0.49 -20.75
N PRO A 716 -19.92 -1.18 -19.72
CA PRO A 716 -19.29 -0.58 -18.55
C PRO A 716 -18.00 0.16 -18.90
N LYS A 717 -17.59 1.07 -18.01
CA LYS A 717 -16.45 1.97 -18.20
C LYS A 717 -15.66 2.11 -16.92
N MET A 718 -14.37 2.41 -17.07
CA MET A 718 -13.48 2.73 -15.97
C MET A 718 -12.67 3.98 -16.29
N ILE A 719 -12.38 4.75 -15.24
CA ILE A 719 -11.35 5.80 -15.25
C ILE A 719 -10.44 5.62 -14.04
N TRP A 720 -9.23 6.14 -14.16
CA TRP A 720 -8.29 6.26 -13.05
C TRP A 720 -8.41 7.63 -12.36
N GLN A 721 -8.20 7.66 -11.05
CA GLN A 721 -8.25 8.88 -10.22
C GLN A 721 -7.56 10.11 -10.83
N PHE A 722 -8.25 11.25 -10.77
CA PHE A 722 -7.84 12.51 -11.37
C PHE A 722 -7.79 12.56 -12.91
N GLY A 723 -8.04 11.46 -13.63
CA GLY A 723 -8.19 11.49 -15.09
C GLY A 723 -9.34 12.40 -15.54
N GLU A 724 -10.42 12.45 -14.76
CA GLU A 724 -11.59 13.33 -14.96
C GLU A 724 -11.29 14.82 -14.77
N VAL A 725 -10.14 15.18 -14.21
CA VAL A 725 -9.65 16.57 -14.12
C VAL A 725 -8.32 16.75 -14.87
N GLY A 726 -7.96 15.76 -15.69
CA GLY A 726 -6.84 15.84 -16.62
C GLY A 726 -5.46 15.76 -15.96
N TYR A 727 -5.24 14.79 -15.09
CA TYR A 727 -3.97 14.61 -14.39
C TYR A 727 -2.77 14.53 -15.35
N ASP A 728 -1.80 15.42 -15.17
CA ASP A 728 -0.76 15.74 -16.16
C ASP A 728 0.67 15.46 -15.65
N PHE A 729 0.80 14.70 -14.56
CA PHE A 729 2.10 14.19 -14.13
C PHE A 729 2.36 12.80 -14.69
N SER A 730 3.62 12.53 -15.02
CA SER A 730 4.03 11.21 -15.46
C SER A 730 3.76 10.14 -14.40
N ILE A 731 3.37 8.94 -14.82
CA ILE A 731 3.36 7.75 -13.95
C ILE A 731 4.76 7.36 -13.45
N ASN A 732 5.81 7.85 -14.10
CA ASN A 732 7.22 7.62 -13.75
C ASN A 732 7.84 8.81 -13.01
N ARG A 733 7.02 9.72 -12.47
CA ARG A 733 7.50 10.86 -11.71
C ARG A 733 8.11 10.44 -10.36
N CYS A 734 9.32 10.92 -10.11
CA CYS A 734 10.03 10.82 -8.85
C CYS A 734 9.62 11.92 -7.85
N PRO A 735 9.84 11.72 -6.53
CA PRO A 735 9.55 12.73 -5.51
C PRO A 735 10.33 14.04 -5.69
N ASP A 736 11.57 13.98 -6.19
CA ASP A 736 12.40 15.15 -6.49
C ASP A 736 11.96 15.91 -7.75
N GLY A 737 11.00 15.34 -8.47
CA GLY A 737 10.41 15.88 -9.69
C GLY A 737 11.08 15.47 -10.99
N SER A 738 12.10 14.62 -10.97
CA SER A 738 12.62 13.94 -12.16
C SER A 738 11.64 12.87 -12.68
N ILE A 739 11.89 12.36 -13.90
CA ILE A 739 11.13 11.27 -14.51
C ILE A 739 12.07 10.09 -14.71
N SER A 740 11.78 8.96 -14.04
CA SER A 740 12.53 7.71 -14.15
C SER A 740 11.61 6.51 -14.03
N ASN A 741 11.88 5.44 -14.78
CA ASN A 741 11.14 4.18 -14.66
C ASN A 741 11.22 3.58 -13.24
N ASP A 742 12.31 3.85 -12.51
CA ASP A 742 12.50 3.39 -11.13
C ASP A 742 11.50 4.04 -10.16
N CYS A 743 10.91 5.16 -10.55
CA CYS A 743 9.94 5.92 -9.75
C CYS A 743 8.49 5.57 -10.07
N ARG A 744 8.22 4.51 -10.83
CA ARG A 744 6.85 4.08 -11.16
C ARG A 744 6.01 3.91 -9.90
N LEU A 745 6.52 3.18 -8.91
CA LEU A 745 5.83 2.90 -7.64
C LEU A 745 5.88 4.04 -6.61
N ALA A 746 6.69 5.08 -6.86
CA ALA A 746 6.82 6.23 -5.97
C ALA A 746 5.53 7.05 -5.88
N ASN A 747 5.39 7.82 -4.80
CA ASN A 747 4.19 8.60 -4.53
C ASN A 747 3.99 9.68 -5.58
N LYS A 748 2.74 9.88 -5.99
CA LYS A 748 2.37 10.87 -7.01
C LYS A 748 1.69 12.09 -6.38
N PRO A 749 1.88 13.30 -6.94
CA PRO A 749 1.23 14.51 -6.42
C PRO A 749 -0.29 14.40 -6.31
N ILE A 750 -0.83 14.66 -5.12
CA ILE A 750 -2.28 14.72 -4.89
C ILE A 750 -2.81 16.07 -5.38
N ARG A 751 -3.72 16.09 -6.37
CA ARG A 751 -4.16 17.33 -7.05
C ARG A 751 -5.66 17.62 -6.93
N TRP A 752 -6.19 17.62 -5.71
CA TRP A 752 -7.57 18.09 -5.46
C TRP A 752 -7.80 19.56 -5.87
N ASP A 753 -6.75 20.38 -5.92
CA ASP A 753 -6.80 21.75 -6.41
C ASP A 753 -7.23 21.84 -7.90
N TYR A 754 -7.03 20.76 -8.68
CA TYR A 754 -7.48 20.70 -10.07
C TYR A 754 -8.99 20.87 -10.22
N TYR A 755 -9.78 20.43 -9.25
CA TYR A 755 -11.23 20.58 -9.28
C TYR A 755 -11.68 22.06 -9.22
N GLN A 756 -10.83 22.95 -8.69
CA GLN A 756 -11.12 24.39 -8.62
C GLN A 756 -10.74 25.15 -9.89
N GLN A 757 -10.04 24.50 -10.82
CA GLN A 757 -9.63 25.11 -12.09
C GLN A 757 -10.74 24.96 -13.13
N VAL A 758 -11.24 26.09 -13.65
CA VAL A 758 -12.42 26.14 -14.55
C VAL A 758 -12.34 25.12 -15.69
N ARG A 759 -11.20 25.03 -16.37
CA ARG A 759 -11.02 24.15 -17.55
C ARG A 759 -10.98 22.66 -17.17
N ARG A 760 -10.39 22.32 -16.03
CA ARG A 760 -10.35 20.95 -15.51
C ARG A 760 -11.70 20.53 -14.95
N LYS A 761 -12.39 21.44 -14.26
CA LYS A 761 -13.78 21.24 -13.82
C LYS A 761 -14.72 20.99 -15.00
N ARG A 762 -14.50 21.65 -16.14
CA ARG A 762 -15.28 21.40 -17.36
C ARG A 762 -15.09 19.98 -17.93
N LEU A 763 -13.88 19.42 -17.81
CA LEU A 763 -13.64 17.99 -18.12
C LEU A 763 -14.41 17.09 -17.14
N PHE A 764 -14.37 17.39 -15.84
CA PHE A 764 -15.17 16.67 -14.82
C PHE A 764 -16.67 16.74 -15.16
N GLU A 765 -17.17 17.92 -15.53
CA GLU A 765 -18.57 18.14 -15.92
C GLU A 765 -18.94 17.35 -17.19
N THR A 766 -18.00 17.16 -18.12
CA THR A 766 -18.19 16.33 -19.31
C THR A 766 -18.37 14.85 -18.94
N TYR A 767 -17.49 14.31 -18.10
CA TYR A 767 -17.66 12.95 -17.55
C TYR A 767 -18.97 12.82 -16.76
N SER A 768 -19.29 13.79 -15.91
CA SER A 768 -20.50 13.79 -15.08
C SER A 768 -21.78 13.84 -15.91
N ALA A 769 -21.85 14.71 -16.92
CA ALA A 769 -23.01 14.82 -17.81
C ALA A 769 -23.25 13.52 -18.58
N MET A 770 -22.18 12.88 -19.06
CA MET A 770 -22.28 11.59 -19.74
C MET A 770 -22.67 10.46 -18.79
N ALA A 771 -22.08 10.39 -17.59
CA ALA A 771 -22.46 9.38 -16.59
C ALA A 771 -23.94 9.52 -16.18
N LYS A 772 -24.44 10.75 -16.02
CA LYS A 772 -25.86 11.02 -15.77
C LYS A 772 -26.76 10.58 -16.93
N LEU A 773 -26.37 10.88 -18.17
CA LEU A 773 -27.11 10.44 -19.36
C LEU A 773 -27.19 8.91 -19.44
N ARG A 774 -26.08 8.22 -19.13
CA ARG A 774 -26.03 6.75 -19.06
C ARG A 774 -26.92 6.17 -17.99
N ASN A 775 -26.92 6.77 -16.80
CA ASN A 775 -27.78 6.36 -15.69
C ASN A 775 -29.27 6.57 -15.98
N LEU A 776 -29.63 7.60 -16.75
CA LEU A 776 -31.01 7.88 -17.15
C LEU A 776 -31.51 6.91 -18.23
N TYR A 777 -30.65 6.55 -19.19
CA TYR A 777 -31.00 5.72 -20.34
C TYR A 777 -30.21 4.42 -20.41
N LYS A 778 -30.22 3.65 -19.32
CA LYS A 778 -29.42 2.42 -19.17
C LYS A 778 -29.55 1.45 -20.34
N ASN A 779 -30.76 1.16 -20.80
CA ASN A 779 -30.98 0.21 -21.90
C ASN A 779 -30.30 0.66 -23.20
N THR A 780 -30.38 1.95 -23.51
CA THR A 780 -29.68 2.55 -24.66
C THR A 780 -28.17 2.33 -24.57
N PHE A 781 -27.56 2.44 -23.38
CA PHE A 781 -26.12 2.22 -23.19
C PHE A 781 -25.75 0.75 -22.90
N ARG A 782 -26.72 -0.15 -22.88
CA ARG A 782 -26.53 -1.62 -22.86
C ARG A 782 -26.67 -2.23 -24.26
N THR A 783 -27.04 -1.44 -25.26
CA THR A 783 -27.35 -1.96 -26.60
C THR A 783 -26.19 -2.77 -27.19
N PRO A 784 -26.47 -3.93 -27.80
CA PRO A 784 -25.49 -4.70 -28.56
C PRO A 784 -25.37 -4.20 -30.01
N ASN A 785 -26.03 -3.10 -30.38
CA ASN A 785 -26.04 -2.64 -31.77
C ASN A 785 -25.66 -1.17 -31.85
N LEU A 786 -24.66 -0.88 -32.69
CA LEU A 786 -24.36 0.46 -33.17
C LEU A 786 -25.00 0.62 -34.55
N ALA A 787 -25.57 1.78 -34.82
CA ALA A 787 -26.28 2.06 -36.05
C ALA A 787 -25.33 2.52 -37.17
N LEU A 788 -25.86 2.52 -38.41
CA LEU A 788 -25.18 3.01 -39.60
C LEU A 788 -24.65 4.43 -39.39
N GLY A 789 -23.41 4.68 -39.80
CA GLY A 789 -22.73 5.97 -39.62
C GLY A 789 -21.76 6.01 -38.44
N THR A 790 -21.76 4.98 -37.59
CA THR A 790 -20.70 4.78 -36.61
C THR A 790 -19.35 4.61 -37.31
N ASN A 791 -18.35 5.37 -36.87
CA ASN A 791 -16.98 5.30 -37.35
C ASN A 791 -16.03 5.38 -36.15
N LEU A 792 -15.40 4.25 -35.83
CA LEU A 792 -14.41 4.10 -34.77
C LEU A 792 -13.02 3.74 -35.31
N GLY A 793 -12.86 3.64 -36.64
CA GLY A 793 -11.63 3.20 -37.31
C GLY A 793 -10.52 4.24 -37.33
N ILE A 794 -9.59 4.14 -38.27
CA ILE A 794 -8.34 4.94 -38.30
C ILE A 794 -8.52 6.46 -38.51
N ASN A 795 -9.70 6.94 -38.88
CA ASN A 795 -9.93 8.37 -39.14
C ASN A 795 -9.93 9.18 -37.83
N LEU A 796 -9.38 10.40 -37.84
CA LEU A 796 -9.42 11.30 -36.68
C LEU A 796 -10.81 11.89 -36.38
N ILE A 797 -11.79 11.63 -37.23
CA ILE A 797 -13.20 11.85 -36.92
C ILE A 797 -13.79 10.57 -36.34
N LYS A 798 -14.30 10.65 -35.12
CA LYS A 798 -15.05 9.55 -34.49
C LYS A 798 -16.53 9.87 -34.45
N THR A 799 -17.34 8.90 -34.83
CA THR A 799 -18.80 8.99 -34.76
C THR A 799 -19.35 7.74 -34.06
N ILE A 800 -20.25 7.94 -33.10
CA ILE A 800 -21.05 6.87 -32.49
C ILE A 800 -22.50 7.18 -32.81
N VAL A 801 -23.21 6.24 -33.44
CA VAL A 801 -24.64 6.37 -33.73
C VAL A 801 -25.35 5.24 -33.01
N VAL A 802 -26.30 5.57 -32.15
CA VAL A 802 -27.16 4.58 -31.50
C VAL A 802 -28.61 4.87 -31.82
N ASP A 803 -29.28 3.84 -32.34
CA ASP A 803 -30.71 3.81 -32.56
C ASP A 803 -31.33 2.85 -31.54
N HIS A 804 -31.85 3.42 -30.45
CA HIS A 804 -32.59 2.69 -29.43
C HIS A 804 -33.94 3.38 -29.17
N THR A 805 -34.92 2.63 -28.69
CA THR A 805 -36.28 3.13 -28.45
C THR A 805 -36.31 4.21 -27.38
N ASP A 806 -35.54 4.02 -26.31
CA ASP A 806 -35.54 4.91 -25.13
C ASP A 806 -34.85 6.25 -25.44
N LEU A 807 -33.74 6.20 -26.17
CA LEU A 807 -32.96 7.35 -26.59
C LEU A 807 -32.17 7.00 -27.86
N LYS A 808 -32.27 7.86 -28.88
CA LYS A 808 -31.39 7.85 -30.05
C LYS A 808 -30.37 8.97 -29.89
N TYR A 809 -29.10 8.66 -30.13
CA TYR A 809 -28.06 9.68 -30.01
C TYR A 809 -26.94 9.52 -31.05
N VAL A 810 -26.26 10.64 -31.28
CA VAL A 810 -25.06 10.73 -32.11
C VAL A 810 -23.97 11.44 -31.33
N VAL A 811 -22.83 10.79 -31.10
CA VAL A 811 -21.60 11.46 -30.67
C VAL A 811 -20.73 11.66 -31.91
N VAL A 812 -20.22 12.86 -32.12
CA VAL A 812 -19.22 13.13 -33.17
C VAL A 812 -18.09 13.98 -32.61
N ALA A 813 -16.85 13.58 -32.85
CA ALA A 813 -15.65 14.24 -32.33
C ALA A 813 -14.60 14.43 -33.43
N ASN A 814 -14.00 15.61 -33.48
CA ASN A 814 -12.89 15.94 -34.36
C ASN A 814 -11.56 15.94 -33.58
N PHE A 815 -10.80 14.86 -33.71
CA PHE A 815 -9.44 14.77 -33.17
C PHE A 815 -8.36 15.28 -34.14
N ASP A 816 -8.73 15.82 -35.30
CA ASP A 816 -7.77 16.53 -36.13
C ASP A 816 -7.32 17.83 -35.44
N VAL A 817 -6.17 18.36 -35.87
CA VAL A 817 -5.68 19.69 -35.50
C VAL A 817 -6.20 20.78 -36.44
N VAL A 818 -7.00 20.42 -37.45
CA VAL A 818 -7.71 21.36 -38.34
C VAL A 818 -9.24 21.18 -38.29
N GLN A 819 -9.98 22.19 -38.77
CA GLN A 819 -11.44 22.12 -38.85
C GLN A 819 -11.85 21.04 -39.85
N GLN A 820 -12.86 20.26 -39.50
CA GLN A 820 -13.41 19.21 -40.35
C GLN A 820 -14.93 19.38 -40.50
N THR A 821 -15.48 18.95 -41.62
CA THR A 821 -16.94 18.93 -41.85
C THR A 821 -17.38 17.55 -42.33
N PRO A 822 -17.36 16.53 -41.45
CA PRO A 822 -17.83 15.20 -41.80
C PRO A 822 -19.32 15.19 -42.14
N THR A 823 -19.68 14.31 -43.09
CA THR A 823 -21.06 13.87 -43.28
C THR A 823 -21.39 12.83 -42.22
N VAL A 824 -22.35 13.14 -41.34
CA VAL A 824 -22.77 12.32 -40.21
C VAL A 824 -24.14 11.71 -40.51
N THR A 825 -24.28 10.39 -40.37
CA THR A 825 -25.57 9.71 -40.52
C THR A 825 -26.29 9.70 -39.16
N PHE A 826 -27.47 10.31 -39.10
CA PHE A 826 -28.36 10.30 -37.96
C PHE A 826 -29.34 9.11 -38.04
N PRO A 827 -29.76 8.56 -36.88
CA PRO A 827 -30.59 7.35 -36.85
C PRO A 827 -32.07 7.61 -37.22
N ALA A 828 -32.50 8.88 -37.26
CA ALA A 828 -33.85 9.26 -37.65
C ALA A 828 -33.88 10.71 -38.16
N ASN A 829 -34.93 11.06 -38.91
CA ASN A 829 -35.25 12.44 -39.24
C ASN A 829 -35.88 13.14 -38.02
N GLY A 830 -35.81 14.48 -37.99
CA GLY A 830 -36.45 15.30 -36.96
C GLY A 830 -35.48 16.22 -36.23
N THR A 831 -35.93 16.79 -35.12
CA THR A 831 -35.09 17.70 -34.32
C THR A 831 -34.22 16.90 -33.35
N PHE A 832 -32.92 17.13 -33.39
CA PHE A 832 -31.97 16.65 -32.39
C PHE A 832 -31.46 17.83 -31.57
N TYR A 833 -31.23 17.58 -30.27
CA TYR A 833 -30.76 18.54 -29.29
C TYR A 833 -29.28 18.29 -29.00
N ASP A 834 -28.48 19.34 -29.08
CA ASP A 834 -27.06 19.30 -28.74
C ASP A 834 -26.88 19.34 -27.22
N TYR A 835 -26.61 18.18 -26.64
CA TYR A 835 -26.36 18.00 -25.21
C TYR A 835 -25.08 18.70 -24.72
N THR A 836 -24.25 19.22 -25.63
CA THR A 836 -23.05 20.00 -25.26
C THR A 836 -23.30 21.48 -25.03
N ASN A 837 -24.42 22.05 -25.52
CA ASN A 837 -24.67 23.48 -25.38
C ASN A 837 -26.15 23.90 -25.40
N GLY A 838 -27.08 22.94 -25.51
CA GLY A 838 -28.53 23.17 -25.56
C GLY A 838 -29.08 23.61 -26.92
N GLY A 839 -28.24 23.70 -27.95
CA GLY A 839 -28.68 24.03 -29.32
C GLY A 839 -29.48 22.89 -29.96
N THR A 840 -29.96 23.12 -31.18
CA THR A 840 -30.71 22.10 -31.96
C THR A 840 -30.21 22.02 -33.40
N ILE A 841 -30.36 20.84 -33.99
CA ILE A 841 -30.18 20.60 -35.43
C ILE A 841 -31.45 19.91 -35.97
N THR A 842 -31.96 20.39 -37.10
CA THR A 842 -33.06 19.73 -37.82
C THR A 842 -32.47 18.80 -38.86
N VAL A 843 -32.68 17.51 -38.69
CA VAL A 843 -32.20 16.45 -39.59
C VAL A 843 -33.26 16.22 -40.67
N SER A 844 -32.96 16.65 -41.90
CA SER A 844 -33.74 16.39 -43.11
C SER A 844 -32.97 15.46 -44.05
N GLY A 845 -33.38 14.18 -44.10
CA GLY A 845 -32.56 13.12 -44.68
C GLY A 845 -31.52 12.63 -43.67
N ASN A 846 -31.19 11.34 -43.71
CA ASN A 846 -30.40 10.72 -42.65
C ASN A 846 -28.94 11.23 -42.61
N GLN A 847 -28.43 11.92 -43.63
CA GLN A 847 -27.05 12.43 -43.67
C GLN A 847 -27.01 13.95 -43.52
N GLN A 848 -26.21 14.44 -42.57
CA GLN A 848 -26.04 15.87 -42.30
C GLN A 848 -24.56 16.24 -42.25
N ALA A 849 -24.19 17.38 -42.83
CA ALA A 849 -22.86 17.94 -42.70
C ALA A 849 -22.72 18.59 -41.31
N VAL A 850 -21.71 18.19 -40.52
CA VAL A 850 -21.46 18.75 -39.18
C VAL A 850 -20.07 19.36 -39.13
N THR A 851 -19.97 20.69 -39.09
CA THR A 851 -18.69 21.39 -38.97
C THR A 851 -18.18 21.41 -37.53
N LEU A 852 -16.94 20.96 -37.34
CA LEU A 852 -16.28 20.85 -36.04
C LEU A 852 -14.90 21.51 -36.11
N ALA A 853 -14.65 22.47 -35.22
CA ALA A 853 -13.31 23.00 -34.97
C ALA A 853 -12.36 21.88 -34.47
N PRO A 854 -11.03 22.10 -34.54
CA PRO A 854 -10.06 21.16 -33.96
C PRO A 854 -10.37 20.86 -32.49
N GLY A 855 -10.36 19.58 -32.10
CA GLY A 855 -10.67 19.13 -30.74
C GLY A 855 -12.14 19.27 -30.32
N GLN A 856 -13.03 19.72 -31.22
CA GLN A 856 -14.44 19.88 -30.91
C GLN A 856 -15.20 18.56 -31.00
N PHE A 857 -16.15 18.37 -30.09
CA PHE A 857 -17.15 17.31 -30.15
C PHE A 857 -18.57 17.85 -30.02
N LYS A 858 -19.54 17.02 -30.41
CA LYS A 858 -20.99 17.24 -30.31
C LYS A 858 -21.67 15.95 -29.87
N ILE A 859 -22.73 16.09 -29.09
CA ILE A 859 -23.58 14.99 -28.63
C ILE A 859 -25.01 15.38 -28.95
N TYR A 860 -25.60 14.76 -29.97
CA TYR A 860 -26.96 15.04 -30.40
C TYR A 860 -27.91 13.98 -29.88
N LEU A 861 -29.00 14.39 -29.24
CA LEU A 861 -30.04 13.52 -28.68
C LEU A 861 -31.36 13.76 -29.41
N ASN A 862 -32.16 12.73 -29.66
CA ASN A 862 -33.50 12.93 -30.26
C ASN A 862 -34.55 13.48 -29.28
N GLN A 863 -34.14 13.81 -28.05
CA GLN A 863 -34.97 14.35 -26.98
C GLN A 863 -34.20 15.44 -26.24
N ASN A 864 -34.91 16.43 -25.69
CA ASN A 864 -34.29 17.47 -24.88
C ASN A 864 -34.07 16.96 -23.45
N VAL A 865 -32.82 16.72 -23.08
CA VAL A 865 -32.43 16.21 -21.76
C VAL A 865 -31.68 17.30 -20.99
N SER A 866 -32.19 17.65 -19.81
CA SER A 866 -31.54 18.62 -18.91
C SER A 866 -30.25 18.06 -18.30
N GLY A 867 -29.27 18.93 -18.03
CA GLY A 867 -28.03 18.54 -17.33
C GLY A 867 -26.86 18.13 -18.25
N GLY A 868 -26.93 18.55 -19.52
CA GLY A 868 -25.81 18.45 -20.46
C GLY A 868 -24.56 19.22 -20.04
N VAL A 869 -23.56 19.24 -20.93
CA VAL A 869 -22.29 19.95 -20.68
C VAL A 869 -22.49 21.46 -20.84
N VAL A 870 -23.29 22.09 -19.97
CA VAL A 870 -23.69 23.50 -20.10
C VAL A 870 -22.63 24.41 -19.49
N THR A 871 -21.45 24.45 -20.12
CA THR A 871 -20.51 25.56 -19.95
C THR A 871 -20.02 25.99 -21.33
N ASN A 872 -20.74 26.96 -21.91
CA ASN A 872 -20.30 27.74 -23.07
C ASN A 872 -19.10 28.64 -22.76
N VAL A 873 -18.37 28.40 -21.66
CA VAL A 873 -17.02 28.96 -21.46
C VAL A 873 -16.07 28.19 -22.39
N ARG A 874 -16.30 28.31 -23.70
CA ARG A 874 -15.20 28.45 -24.62
C ARG A 874 -14.73 29.87 -24.39
N ASP A 875 -13.66 30.02 -23.62
CA ASP A 875 -12.73 31.05 -24.08
C ASP A 875 -12.49 30.70 -25.54
N ILE A 876 -12.91 31.57 -26.44
CA ILE A 876 -12.31 31.64 -27.77
C ILE A 876 -10.82 31.46 -27.50
N ILE A 877 -10.15 30.54 -28.19
CA ILE A 877 -8.69 30.51 -28.22
C ILE A 877 -8.29 31.89 -28.72
N ALA A 878 -8.12 32.83 -27.80
CA ALA A 878 -7.67 34.17 -28.07
C ALA A 878 -6.19 33.97 -28.32
N SER A 879 -5.87 33.80 -29.59
CA SER A 879 -4.51 33.83 -30.10
C SER A 879 -3.72 34.91 -29.34
N ASN A 880 -2.81 34.51 -28.45
CA ASN A 880 -1.72 35.32 -27.86
C ASN A 880 -1.95 36.83 -27.64
N THR A 881 -3.15 37.30 -27.27
CA THR A 881 -3.47 38.75 -27.20
C THR A 881 -4.28 39.13 -25.97
N ASP A 882 -3.98 38.46 -24.86
CA ASP A 882 -4.50 38.84 -23.55
C ASP A 882 -3.96 40.22 -23.15
N PHE A 883 -4.86 41.18 -22.93
CA PHE A 883 -4.48 42.55 -22.58
C PHE A 883 -5.17 42.99 -21.29
N ARG A 884 -4.46 43.78 -20.47
CA ARG A 884 -4.92 44.09 -19.11
C ARG A 884 -6.15 44.99 -19.17
N LEU A 885 -7.16 44.69 -18.34
CA LEU A 885 -8.32 45.53 -18.07
C LEU A 885 -8.59 45.48 -16.57
N SER A 886 -8.83 46.63 -15.95
CA SER A 886 -9.22 46.73 -14.55
C SER A 886 -10.06 47.98 -14.32
N ILE A 887 -10.82 47.98 -13.23
CA ILE A 887 -11.67 49.10 -12.82
C ILE A 887 -11.58 49.30 -11.30
N TYR A 888 -11.43 50.55 -10.86
CA TYR A 888 -11.36 50.87 -9.44
C TYR A 888 -11.90 52.29 -9.13
N PRO A 889 -12.71 52.49 -8.07
CA PRO A 889 -13.22 51.46 -7.17
C PRO A 889 -14.27 50.56 -7.83
N ASN A 890 -14.37 49.33 -7.34
CA ASN A 890 -15.41 48.38 -7.68
C ASN A 890 -15.84 47.68 -6.38
N PRO A 891 -16.98 48.05 -5.77
CA PRO A 891 -18.14 48.70 -6.40
C PRO A 891 -17.97 50.19 -6.76
N VAL A 892 -18.59 50.61 -7.86
CA VAL A 892 -18.68 52.00 -8.33
C VAL A 892 -19.79 52.71 -7.55
N GLN A 893 -19.41 53.67 -6.69
CA GLN A 893 -20.36 54.46 -5.91
C GLN A 893 -20.74 55.79 -6.57
N GLN A 894 -19.80 56.51 -7.19
CA GLN A 894 -20.10 57.72 -7.97
C GLN A 894 -19.40 57.65 -9.32
N SER A 895 -18.08 57.46 -9.30
CA SER A 895 -17.30 57.15 -10.50
C SER A 895 -16.22 56.11 -10.21
N ALA A 896 -15.70 55.51 -11.28
CA ALA A 896 -14.57 54.60 -11.24
C ALA A 896 -13.62 54.80 -12.41
N ILE A 897 -12.35 54.53 -12.18
CA ILE A 897 -11.31 54.60 -13.19
C ILE A 897 -11.18 53.24 -13.86
N VAL A 898 -11.43 53.20 -15.17
CA VAL A 898 -11.18 52.02 -16.01
C VAL A 898 -9.80 52.17 -16.62
N LYS A 899 -8.92 51.19 -16.37
CA LYS A 899 -7.58 51.09 -16.96
C LYS A 899 -7.52 49.90 -17.89
N TYR A 900 -6.97 50.08 -19.08
CA TYR A 900 -6.65 48.97 -19.98
C TYR A 900 -5.37 49.21 -20.75
N GLU A 901 -4.63 48.14 -21.05
CA GLU A 901 -3.39 48.20 -21.82
C GLU A 901 -3.66 47.65 -23.22
N LEU A 902 -3.64 48.47 -24.25
CA LEU A 902 -3.89 48.01 -25.61
C LEU A 902 -2.66 47.28 -26.18
N PRO A 903 -2.80 46.06 -26.73
CA PRO A 903 -1.68 45.31 -27.29
C PRO A 903 -1.26 45.83 -28.68
N LYS A 904 -2.13 46.61 -29.34
CA LYS A 904 -1.92 47.29 -30.63
C LYS A 904 -2.71 48.61 -30.69
N SER A 905 -2.30 49.53 -31.56
CA SER A 905 -3.10 50.72 -31.89
C SER A 905 -4.32 50.31 -32.72
N GLY A 906 -5.49 50.90 -32.48
CA GLY A 906 -6.72 50.52 -33.18
C GLY A 906 -7.95 51.31 -32.71
N LYS A 907 -9.11 51.04 -33.33
CA LYS A 907 -10.38 51.68 -32.91
C LYS A 907 -10.93 50.98 -31.67
N VAL A 908 -11.16 51.73 -30.61
CA VAL A 908 -11.62 51.23 -29.31
C VAL A 908 -13.09 51.53 -29.09
N SER A 909 -13.82 50.53 -28.62
CA SER A 909 -15.20 50.68 -28.15
C SER A 909 -15.35 50.02 -26.79
N VAL A 910 -16.19 50.61 -25.95
CA VAL A 910 -16.48 50.13 -24.59
C VAL A 910 -17.98 49.92 -24.48
N GLN A 911 -18.39 48.77 -23.97
CA GLN A 911 -19.79 48.45 -23.72
C GLN A 911 -20.00 48.05 -22.27
N LEU A 912 -21.16 48.39 -21.72
CA LEU A 912 -21.62 47.91 -20.43
C LEU A 912 -22.82 47.00 -20.66
N ILE A 913 -22.73 45.77 -20.17
CA ILE A 913 -23.68 44.69 -20.44
C ILE A 913 -24.31 44.26 -19.11
N ASN A 914 -25.62 44.11 -19.03
CA ASN A 914 -26.27 43.58 -17.82
C ASN A 914 -26.09 42.04 -17.71
N ILE A 915 -26.48 41.46 -16.58
CA ILE A 915 -26.36 40.01 -16.35
C ILE A 915 -27.23 39.15 -17.29
N GLN A 916 -28.23 39.74 -17.96
CA GLN A 916 -29.04 39.10 -19.00
C GLN A 916 -28.39 39.17 -20.40
N GLY A 917 -27.18 39.74 -20.51
CA GLY A 917 -26.44 39.85 -21.78
C GLY A 917 -26.88 41.02 -22.67
N GLN A 918 -27.73 41.93 -22.18
CA GLN A 918 -28.17 43.11 -22.93
C GLN A 918 -27.17 44.24 -22.79
N VAL A 919 -26.82 44.91 -23.90
CA VAL A 919 -25.96 46.09 -23.90
C VAL A 919 -26.78 47.28 -23.38
N ILE A 920 -26.43 47.79 -22.21
CA ILE A 920 -27.11 48.90 -21.54
C ILE A 920 -26.53 50.25 -21.96
N ALA A 921 -25.22 50.29 -22.21
CA ALA A 921 -24.53 51.50 -22.66
C ALA A 921 -23.36 51.12 -23.57
N SER A 922 -23.07 51.98 -24.55
CA SER A 922 -21.96 51.80 -25.49
C SER A 922 -21.29 53.14 -25.75
N LYS A 923 -19.97 53.19 -25.60
CA LYS A 923 -19.14 54.37 -25.83
C LYS A 923 -18.06 54.05 -26.85
N ASN A 924 -18.05 54.77 -27.97
CA ASN A 924 -16.95 54.72 -28.92
C ASN A 924 -15.81 55.61 -28.41
N MET A 925 -14.63 55.03 -28.22
CA MET A 925 -13.45 55.72 -27.70
C MET A 925 -12.52 56.23 -28.82
N GLY A 926 -12.88 56.00 -30.08
CA GLY A 926 -12.10 56.41 -31.24
C GLY A 926 -10.83 55.57 -31.44
N PHE A 927 -9.92 56.06 -32.27
CA PHE A 927 -8.62 55.41 -32.48
C PHE A 927 -7.69 55.72 -31.31
N GLN A 928 -7.09 54.69 -30.71
CA GLN A 928 -6.15 54.81 -29.60
C GLN A 928 -4.83 54.10 -29.92
N LEU A 929 -3.73 54.61 -29.38
CA LEU A 929 -2.40 54.04 -29.57
C LEU A 929 -2.18 52.82 -28.66
N LYS A 930 -1.31 51.90 -29.10
CA LYS A 930 -0.80 50.80 -28.27
C LYS A 930 -0.27 51.33 -26.92
N GLY A 931 -0.54 50.60 -25.83
CA GLY A 931 -0.11 50.95 -24.48
C GLY A 931 -1.26 51.27 -23.53
N TYR A 932 -0.94 51.82 -22.36
CA TYR A 932 -1.91 52.09 -21.30
C TYR A 932 -2.88 53.21 -21.68
N GLN A 933 -4.16 52.92 -21.45
CA GLN A 933 -5.29 53.82 -21.64
C GLN A 933 -6.10 53.86 -20.34
N VAL A 934 -6.75 55.00 -20.12
CA VAL A 934 -7.58 55.22 -18.94
C VAL A 934 -8.79 56.08 -19.32
N PHE A 935 -9.95 55.77 -18.76
CA PHE A 935 -11.08 56.69 -18.76
C PHE A 935 -11.89 56.55 -17.46
N GLU A 936 -12.67 57.58 -17.17
CA GLU A 936 -13.58 57.59 -16.03
C GLU A 936 -14.98 57.08 -16.43
N MET A 937 -15.49 56.14 -15.63
CA MET A 937 -16.86 55.65 -15.66
C MET A 937 -17.65 56.35 -14.54
N ASP A 938 -18.35 57.43 -14.89
CA ASP A 938 -19.30 58.09 -13.99
C ASP A 938 -20.65 57.37 -14.07
N ARG A 939 -21.19 56.93 -12.92
CA ARG A 939 -22.48 56.25 -12.86
C ARG A 939 -23.62 57.15 -13.33
N ASN A 940 -23.52 58.47 -13.18
CA ASN A 940 -24.58 59.41 -13.53
C ASN A 940 -24.59 59.73 -15.03
N SER A 941 -23.52 59.41 -15.76
CA SER A 941 -23.38 59.75 -17.19
C SER A 941 -22.43 58.82 -17.94
N PHE A 942 -22.65 57.51 -17.88
CA PHE A 942 -21.89 56.57 -18.72
C PHE A 942 -22.54 56.46 -20.10
N ALA A 943 -21.87 57.00 -21.11
CA ALA A 943 -22.39 57.14 -22.48
C ALA A 943 -23.70 57.95 -22.56
N GLY A 944 -23.85 58.96 -21.70
CA GLY A 944 -25.00 59.87 -21.70
C GLY A 944 -26.24 59.35 -20.96
N MET A 945 -26.13 58.23 -20.23
CA MET A 945 -27.22 57.67 -19.42
C MET A 945 -26.76 57.37 -17.98
N PRO A 946 -27.64 57.56 -16.98
CA PRO A 946 -27.38 57.12 -15.61
C PRO A 946 -27.53 55.60 -15.50
N LEU A 947 -26.64 54.98 -14.73
CA LEU A 947 -26.62 53.55 -14.43
C LEU A 947 -27.36 53.29 -13.12
N THR A 948 -28.26 52.30 -13.12
CA THR A 948 -28.90 51.81 -11.91
C THR A 948 -27.93 50.96 -11.08
N ALA A 949 -28.19 50.80 -9.78
CA ALA A 949 -27.42 49.84 -8.98
C ALA A 949 -27.65 48.41 -9.49
N GLY A 950 -26.59 47.63 -9.56
CA GLY A 950 -26.63 46.28 -10.12
C GLY A 950 -25.27 45.74 -10.51
N HIS A 951 -25.29 44.52 -11.05
CA HIS A 951 -24.11 43.85 -11.59
C HIS A 951 -24.09 44.01 -13.10
N TYR A 952 -22.93 44.39 -13.63
CA TYR A 952 -22.66 44.62 -15.03
C TYR A 952 -21.36 43.94 -15.44
N VAL A 953 -21.18 43.81 -16.75
CA VAL A 953 -19.93 43.41 -17.38
C VAL A 953 -19.47 44.53 -18.29
N LEU A 954 -18.28 45.05 -18.03
CA LEU A 954 -17.61 46.04 -18.87
C LEU A 954 -16.82 45.30 -19.96
N GLN A 955 -17.17 45.51 -21.22
CA GLN A 955 -16.44 45.01 -22.38
C GLN A 955 -15.58 46.16 -22.95
N VAL A 956 -14.28 45.92 -23.15
CA VAL A 956 -13.41 46.80 -23.95
C VAL A 956 -12.97 46.05 -25.20
N ARG A 957 -13.18 46.63 -26.37
CA ARG A 957 -12.83 46.06 -27.67
C ARG A 957 -11.88 46.98 -28.44
N VAL A 958 -10.82 46.42 -29.02
CA VAL A 958 -9.94 47.09 -30.00
C VAL A 958 -9.87 46.27 -31.29
N ASP A 959 -10.49 46.78 -32.36
CA ASP A 959 -10.78 46.04 -33.59
C ASP A 959 -11.43 44.67 -33.30
N ASN A 960 -10.68 43.57 -33.43
CA ASN A 960 -11.13 42.18 -33.22
C ASN A 960 -10.79 41.62 -31.82
N LEU A 961 -10.08 42.38 -30.97
CA LEU A 961 -9.68 41.94 -29.62
C LEU A 961 -10.68 42.44 -28.58
N VAL A 962 -11.04 41.60 -27.60
CA VAL A 962 -12.07 41.92 -26.59
C VAL A 962 -11.61 41.48 -25.20
N ARG A 963 -11.85 42.31 -24.19
CA ARG A 963 -11.68 42.00 -22.76
C ARG A 963 -12.91 42.37 -21.97
N TYR A 964 -13.14 41.64 -20.88
CA TYR A 964 -14.29 41.84 -19.99
C TYR A 964 -13.82 42.04 -18.55
N GLU A 965 -14.53 42.86 -17.80
CA GLU A 965 -14.33 43.04 -16.36
C GLU A 965 -15.68 43.13 -15.66
N LYS A 966 -15.82 42.53 -14.48
CA LYS A 966 -17.08 42.61 -13.71
C LYS A 966 -17.16 43.97 -13.05
N VAL A 967 -18.33 44.61 -13.12
CA VAL A 967 -18.57 45.92 -12.49
C VAL A 967 -19.80 45.82 -11.61
N MET A 968 -19.67 46.17 -10.34
CA MET A 968 -20.80 46.37 -9.44
C MET A 968 -21.04 47.87 -9.31
N VAL A 969 -22.26 48.35 -9.60
CA VAL A 969 -22.67 49.73 -9.35
C VAL A 969 -23.55 49.73 -8.09
N GLN A 970 -23.21 50.55 -7.11
CA GLN A 970 -23.97 50.72 -5.87
C GLN A 970 -24.67 52.09 -5.87
N GLN A 971 -25.80 52.18 -5.13
CA GLN A 971 -26.54 53.43 -4.92
C GLN A 971 -25.83 54.37 -3.94
#